data_AF-A0A8T4IKI9-F1
#
_entry.id   AF-A0A8T4IKI9-F1
#
_cell.length_a   1.000
_cell.length_b   1.000
_cell.length_c   1.000
_cell.angle_alpha   90.00
_cell.angle_beta   90.00
_cell.angle_gamma   90.00
#
_symmetry.space_group_name_H-M   'P 1'
#
loop_
_entity.id
_entity.type
_entity.pdbx_description
1 polymer ?
#
loop_
_entity_poly.entity_id
_entity_poly.type
_entity_poly.pdbx_seq_one_letter_code
_entity_poly.pdbx_strand_id
1 'polypeptide(L)'
;MTDSGGASTGGNTGGSTGGDTGGSTGGDTGSGDTGGEPGADPGGDPGSADTGGADTGGDSGSADTGGGDADGWVGGGSGDWFDDTSDEKGGDRSRKAQGPRERFRVTGTAGAIEIAGTGPVAVLTGLHWYLKYTCAAHISWAGTQLDLPKTLPAPAETYEREATVPHRFALNDTHDGYTAPYADWPHWERFIDVLAVHGCNRVLVTVGSEAVYHRLLKDFGYSDAEARAWIPAPSHQPWWLLQNMAEYGGPISAGLLKRRTELAQRIVKRMRELGMSPVLPGYFGTVPGDFAKRNSGGRTIPQGTWNGLPRPAWLDPRTKVFRKVADAFYRHQRTLFGEIGHVKMDLLHEGGDPGDVPVPEAARAVEDALHRSVRDATWVILGWQENPRREVLEGVSRKERMLIVDGLSDLERVTDREKDWGGVPYAFGTIPNFGGRTTLGAKTHMWTERFTQWRDRQGSALAGTAYMPEATHRDPAAFELFSELAWRREAVDRKAWFDDYARLRYGGDDSAARRALTALRDTAYEISSTDGRPHDSIFAARPSLEARSGTYFATHTPAFDLPDFDGALAGLLAVKQPLRGSDAYRYDLADAARQALANRSWLLIGQLQSAYRAKDTAAFRKLATLWLKLMQLSEDITGTHRSFLLGPWLEAARNMAGSAAPGRAREEPMSAAMDPWAGAWAEGGGHATADEMAAAQERFAASERKAASERAALERTARVLITTWADRPAADPGRLANYANRDWHGLIGDFHLPQWRAYLEELEEALKQDRAPKSFDWYALEEPWTKKTDTHALRPVGDTHRTAQRVHDALAKAPYQGSLSVTADPPALPAGGDGELKAVFRNENGLRATGAVDLSLTGLDGAKPQDPTSVKRVGPGARATVRWRVPAPDRPLKRPLEPLPYKLTVEYGPEGESRVRTRHDGTLYVGGPLDRSLRTATSNDAVFGQLKDRFAINGAGKDLWKGTEEFGTVYREGALRDGDSVTAKVTSQEATGPWARAGLVARNTLAAPGGQRAADTSPGFVNLAVTPANGVALSYDSDGDGTLDTYKRVTGVKAPVTLRLSRKGNAFKGELSTDDGKSWREVATVKVPQASDAMDAGLFMTATNGGSAARGQAEFSAWH
;
A
#
# COMPACT_ATOMS: atom_id res chain seq x y z
N MET A 1 21.59 6.76 -7.15
CA MET A 1 21.43 6.80 -8.62
C MET A 1 22.54 5.94 -9.20
N THR A 2 22.24 4.67 -9.41
CA THR A 2 23.16 3.65 -9.94
C THR A 2 22.31 2.50 -10.46
N ASP A 3 21.59 2.77 -11.55
CA ASP A 3 21.02 1.72 -12.40
C ASP A 3 22.04 1.45 -13.50
N SER A 4 22.42 0.19 -13.71
CA SER A 4 23.45 -0.19 -14.68
C SER A 4 23.22 -1.62 -15.17
N GLY A 5 22.29 -1.76 -16.12
CA GLY A 5 21.93 -3.04 -16.74
C GLY A 5 22.16 -3.02 -18.25
N GLY A 6 23.39 -3.31 -18.69
CA GLY A 6 23.69 -3.45 -20.13
C GLY A 6 23.39 -4.87 -20.62
N ALA A 7 22.57 -5.00 -21.67
CA ALA A 7 22.30 -6.27 -22.35
C ALA A 7 22.99 -6.32 -23.72
N SER A 8 23.80 -7.35 -23.98
CA SER A 8 24.47 -7.56 -25.25
C SER A 8 23.60 -8.34 -26.25
N THR A 9 23.77 -8.04 -27.54
CA THR A 9 22.92 -8.58 -28.63
C THR A 9 23.44 -9.88 -29.22
N GLY A 10 22.53 -10.81 -29.53
CA GLY A 10 22.78 -11.95 -30.44
C GLY A 10 21.68 -13.03 -30.36
N GLY A 11 21.20 -13.63 -31.45
CA GLY A 11 21.44 -13.24 -32.85
C GLY A 11 20.95 -14.26 -33.91
N ASN A 12 19.91 -13.88 -34.66
CA ASN A 12 19.65 -14.24 -36.06
C ASN A 12 19.16 -15.66 -36.47
N THR A 13 18.38 -15.67 -37.56
CA THR A 13 18.03 -16.76 -38.52
C THR A 13 16.78 -17.62 -38.28
N GLY A 14 16.14 -18.05 -39.39
CA GLY A 14 15.09 -19.07 -39.45
C GLY A 14 13.73 -18.59 -39.99
N GLY A 15 13.60 -18.35 -41.30
CA GLY A 15 12.35 -17.85 -41.90
C GLY A 15 11.51 -18.88 -42.66
N SER A 16 10.46 -18.36 -43.33
CA SER A 16 9.72 -18.96 -44.46
C SER A 16 8.47 -19.82 -44.17
N THR A 17 7.38 -19.49 -44.90
CA THR A 17 6.26 -20.34 -45.39
C THR A 17 5.41 -21.16 -44.40
N GLY A 18 4.07 -21.18 -44.47
CA GLY A 18 3.10 -20.54 -45.39
C GLY A 18 1.92 -21.49 -45.71
N GLY A 19 0.76 -20.97 -46.16
CA GLY A 19 -0.27 -21.79 -46.84
C GLY A 19 -1.62 -22.04 -46.15
N ASP A 20 -2.47 -20.99 -46.07
CA ASP A 20 -3.79 -20.90 -46.71
C ASP A 20 -5.03 -21.82 -46.40
N THR A 21 -6.21 -21.21 -46.60
CA THR A 21 -7.58 -21.75 -46.87
C THR A 21 -8.44 -22.50 -45.82
N GLY A 22 -9.67 -21.98 -45.61
CA GLY A 22 -10.92 -22.74 -45.40
C GLY A 22 -11.37 -23.06 -43.95
N GLY A 23 -12.67 -22.99 -43.58
CA GLY A 23 -13.83 -22.42 -44.28
C GLY A 23 -15.22 -22.89 -43.79
N SER A 24 -16.14 -21.93 -43.57
CA SER A 24 -17.62 -22.02 -43.70
C SER A 24 -18.50 -22.75 -42.64
N THR A 25 -19.36 -21.94 -41.98
CA THR A 25 -20.82 -22.14 -41.73
C THR A 25 -21.40 -23.36 -40.99
N GLY A 26 -22.30 -23.08 -40.03
CA GLY A 26 -23.43 -23.98 -39.67
C GLY A 26 -24.13 -23.64 -38.35
N GLY A 27 -25.44 -23.36 -38.38
CA GLY A 27 -26.28 -23.26 -37.17
C GLY A 27 -27.68 -22.70 -37.47
N ASP A 28 -28.70 -23.11 -36.70
CA ASP A 28 -29.98 -22.40 -36.59
C ASP A 28 -30.82 -22.80 -35.34
N THR A 29 -31.81 -21.95 -35.05
CA THR A 29 -33.00 -21.92 -34.15
C THR A 29 -33.64 -23.22 -33.56
N GLY A 30 -34.53 -23.18 -32.54
CA GLY A 30 -35.03 -22.12 -31.64
C GLY A 30 -36.44 -22.38 -31.00
N SER A 31 -36.81 -21.68 -29.89
CA SER A 31 -38.14 -21.68 -29.16
C SER A 31 -38.62 -23.02 -28.53
N GLY A 32 -39.58 -23.15 -27.58
CA GLY A 32 -40.49 -22.28 -26.77
C GLY A 32 -41.66 -23.15 -26.19
N ASP A 33 -42.56 -22.80 -25.24
CA ASP A 33 -42.74 -21.70 -24.26
C ASP A 33 -43.93 -22.04 -23.28
N THR A 34 -44.18 -21.27 -22.20
CA THR A 34 -45.32 -21.31 -21.19
C THR A 34 -45.38 -22.49 -20.19
N GLY A 35 -46.02 -22.43 -18.99
CA GLY A 35 -46.65 -21.36 -18.18
C GLY A 35 -47.68 -21.90 -17.13
N GLY A 36 -47.93 -21.22 -15.99
CA GLY A 36 -49.08 -21.53 -15.08
C GLY A 36 -48.94 -21.26 -13.54
N GLU A 37 -50.02 -20.78 -12.90
CA GLU A 37 -50.22 -20.44 -11.45
C GLU A 37 -51.75 -20.65 -11.12
N PRO A 38 -52.43 -20.29 -9.99
CA PRO A 38 -52.04 -19.94 -8.59
C PRO A 38 -52.98 -20.51 -7.44
N GLY A 39 -52.76 -20.08 -6.17
CA GLY A 39 -53.76 -20.03 -5.05
C GLY A 39 -53.61 -21.04 -3.89
N ALA A 40 -54.11 -20.84 -2.65
CA ALA A 40 -54.72 -19.69 -1.94
C ALA A 40 -54.75 -19.89 -0.38
N ASP A 41 -55.11 -18.86 0.40
CA ASP A 41 -55.16 -18.73 1.90
C ASP A 41 -56.56 -19.13 2.49
N PRO A 42 -57.01 -18.94 3.79
CA PRO A 42 -56.37 -18.46 5.05
C PRO A 42 -56.77 -19.15 6.41
N GLY A 43 -56.17 -18.70 7.54
CA GLY A 43 -56.74 -18.73 8.93
C GLY A 43 -56.08 -19.69 9.97
N GLY A 44 -56.05 -19.45 11.29
CA GLY A 44 -56.56 -18.32 12.12
C GLY A 44 -56.12 -18.40 13.62
N ASP A 45 -56.49 -17.40 14.43
CA ASP A 45 -56.13 -17.10 15.86
C ASP A 45 -57.31 -17.47 16.83
N PRO A 46 -57.33 -17.29 18.19
CA PRO A 46 -56.29 -17.11 19.24
C PRO A 46 -56.38 -18.13 20.43
N GLY A 47 -55.54 -17.99 21.49
CA GLY A 47 -55.70 -18.76 22.75
C GLY A 47 -54.94 -18.25 24.01
N SER A 48 -55.70 -17.82 25.01
CA SER A 48 -55.36 -17.49 26.43
C SER A 48 -54.78 -18.65 27.27
N ALA A 49 -54.24 -18.48 28.50
CA ALA A 49 -53.65 -17.35 29.26
C ALA A 49 -53.16 -17.86 30.66
N ASP A 50 -52.44 -17.00 31.40
CA ASP A 50 -52.39 -16.87 32.88
C ASP A 50 -51.92 -18.04 33.79
N THR A 51 -50.89 -17.80 34.61
CA THR A 51 -50.95 -17.81 36.12
C THR A 51 -49.58 -17.87 36.81
N GLY A 52 -49.31 -16.91 37.73
CA GLY A 52 -48.35 -17.00 38.85
C GLY A 52 -46.83 -16.98 38.55
N GLY A 53 -45.96 -16.35 39.35
CA GLY A 53 -46.17 -15.41 40.48
C GLY A 53 -45.23 -15.64 41.66
N ALA A 54 -44.53 -14.57 42.11
CA ALA A 54 -43.68 -14.48 43.33
C ALA A 54 -42.39 -15.36 43.36
N ASP A 55 -41.30 -15.01 44.08
CA ASP A 55 -40.78 -13.72 44.57
C ASP A 55 -39.28 -13.88 44.98
N THR A 56 -38.60 -12.75 45.23
CA THR A 56 -37.34 -12.52 45.99
C THR A 56 -35.98 -12.58 45.27
N GLY A 57 -35.28 -11.42 45.32
CA GLY A 57 -33.90 -11.28 45.81
C GLY A 57 -32.71 -11.85 45.02
N GLY A 58 -31.84 -10.97 44.52
CA GLY A 58 -30.48 -11.33 44.09
C GLY A 58 -29.76 -10.20 43.33
N ASP A 59 -28.73 -9.61 43.93
CA ASP A 59 -27.86 -8.60 43.31
C ASP A 59 -26.45 -9.16 43.07
N SER A 60 -25.75 -8.59 42.09
CA SER A 60 -24.35 -8.84 41.70
C SER A 60 -23.99 -10.25 41.18
N GLY A 61 -22.88 -10.35 40.43
CA GLY A 61 -22.33 -11.66 40.05
C GLY A 61 -21.62 -11.70 38.70
N SER A 62 -20.30 -11.47 38.72
CA SER A 62 -19.34 -11.70 37.63
C SER A 62 -19.63 -12.93 36.74
N ALA A 63 -19.74 -12.73 35.42
CA ALA A 63 -19.63 -13.82 34.45
C ALA A 63 -18.16 -14.24 34.31
N ASP A 64 -17.79 -15.34 34.96
CA ASP A 64 -16.42 -15.87 34.98
C ASP A 64 -15.99 -16.46 33.62
N THR A 65 -14.68 -16.49 33.38
CA THR A 65 -14.05 -16.99 32.16
C THR A 65 -14.02 -18.52 32.11
N GLY A 66 -15.13 -19.12 31.68
CA GLY A 66 -15.19 -20.54 31.32
C GLY A 66 -14.33 -20.86 30.10
N GLY A 67 -13.05 -21.18 30.33
CA GLY A 67 -12.21 -21.82 29.32
C GLY A 67 -12.65 -23.27 29.12
N GLY A 68 -13.27 -23.56 27.98
CA GLY A 68 -13.65 -24.92 27.57
C GLY A 68 -12.66 -25.49 26.55
N ASP A 69 -12.16 -26.69 26.80
CA ASP A 69 -11.15 -27.33 25.96
C ASP A 69 -11.67 -27.66 24.55
N ALA A 70 -10.84 -27.40 23.53
CA ALA A 70 -11.21 -27.56 22.12
C ALA A 70 -11.11 -29.02 21.60
N ASP A 71 -10.76 -29.97 22.45
CA ASP A 71 -10.42 -31.36 22.09
C ASP A 71 -11.64 -32.25 21.70
N GLY A 72 -12.86 -31.69 21.67
CA GLY A 72 -14.10 -32.43 21.43
C GLY A 72 -14.60 -32.54 19.97
N TRP A 73 -14.06 -31.79 19.02
CA TRP A 73 -14.72 -31.52 17.72
C TRP A 73 -14.32 -32.41 16.54
N VAL A 74 -13.48 -33.44 16.73
CA VAL A 74 -13.05 -34.34 15.64
C VAL A 74 -13.45 -35.79 15.92
N GLY A 75 -14.74 -36.07 15.74
CA GLY A 75 -15.25 -37.45 15.61
C GLY A 75 -14.83 -38.03 14.26
N GLY A 76 -13.93 -39.01 14.25
CA GLY A 76 -13.43 -39.60 13.01
C GLY A 76 -14.43 -40.54 12.35
N GLY A 77 -14.90 -40.21 11.14
CA GLY A 77 -15.76 -41.10 10.36
C GLY A 77 -16.15 -40.58 8.97
N SER A 78 -15.38 -40.96 7.94
CA SER A 78 -15.80 -40.91 6.52
C SER A 78 -14.77 -41.61 5.61
N GLY A 79 -14.60 -42.93 5.70
CA GLY A 79 -13.63 -43.65 4.87
C GLY A 79 -13.98 -43.62 3.37
N ASP A 80 -15.22 -43.99 3.07
CA ASP A 80 -15.68 -44.43 1.74
C ASP A 80 -15.75 -43.32 0.67
N TRP A 81 -15.60 -42.03 1.01
CA TRP A 81 -15.54 -40.95 0.01
C TRP A 81 -14.13 -40.41 -0.25
N PHE A 82 -13.13 -40.80 0.56
CA PHE A 82 -11.74 -40.41 0.33
C PHE A 82 -10.92 -41.46 -0.43
N ASP A 83 -11.33 -42.73 -0.36
CA ASP A 83 -10.74 -43.83 -1.14
C ASP A 83 -11.27 -43.86 -2.59
N ASP A 84 -10.79 -42.93 -3.42
CA ASP A 84 -10.87 -43.06 -4.88
C ASP A 84 -9.45 -43.03 -5.46
N THR A 85 -9.06 -44.17 -6.02
CA THR A 85 -7.77 -44.40 -6.69
C THR A 85 -7.93 -44.66 -8.19
N SER A 86 -9.11 -44.38 -8.77
CA SER A 86 -9.53 -44.91 -10.08
C SER A 86 -9.16 -44.08 -11.33
N ASP A 87 -8.36 -43.01 -11.18
CA ASP A 87 -8.01 -42.07 -12.28
C ASP A 87 -6.71 -42.43 -13.06
N GLU A 88 -6.33 -43.71 -13.10
CA GLU A 88 -5.05 -44.17 -13.69
C GLU A 88 -5.00 -44.21 -15.24
N LYS A 89 -6.09 -43.89 -15.97
CA LYS A 89 -6.22 -44.20 -17.41
C LYS A 89 -6.66 -43.03 -18.32
N GLY A 90 -5.96 -41.89 -18.28
CA GLY A 90 -6.31 -40.78 -19.19
C GLY A 90 -5.38 -39.56 -19.30
N GLY A 91 -4.14 -39.73 -19.78
CA GLY A 91 -3.55 -38.74 -20.70
C GLY A 91 -3.31 -37.28 -20.27
N ASP A 92 -2.58 -37.01 -19.19
CA ASP A 92 -1.63 -35.87 -19.15
C ASP A 92 -0.45 -36.18 -18.22
N ARG A 93 0.75 -35.67 -18.54
CA ARG A 93 1.93 -35.70 -17.68
C ARG A 93 2.00 -34.47 -16.74
N SER A 94 1.35 -33.35 -17.08
CA SER A 94 1.35 -32.14 -16.23
C SER A 94 0.72 -32.40 -14.85
N ARG A 95 -0.41 -33.14 -14.83
CA ARG A 95 -1.17 -33.45 -13.61
C ARG A 95 -0.43 -34.34 -12.61
N LYS A 96 0.51 -35.19 -13.07
CA LYS A 96 1.19 -36.19 -12.22
C LYS A 96 2.16 -35.61 -11.17
N ALA A 97 2.40 -34.30 -11.16
CA ALA A 97 3.23 -33.64 -10.15
C ALA A 97 2.45 -33.11 -8.93
N GLN A 98 1.12 -33.04 -9.00
CA GLN A 98 0.28 -32.57 -7.88
C GLN A 98 -0.21 -33.76 -7.06
N GLY A 99 -0.04 -33.69 -5.73
CA GLY A 99 -0.59 -34.69 -4.80
C GLY A 99 -2.13 -34.65 -4.72
N PRO A 100 -2.76 -35.59 -3.98
CA PRO A 100 -4.21 -35.61 -3.82
C PRO A 100 -4.71 -34.26 -3.30
N ARG A 101 -5.68 -33.68 -4.02
CA ARG A 101 -6.20 -32.35 -3.74
C ARG A 101 -7.05 -32.35 -2.48
N GLU A 102 -6.88 -31.32 -1.66
CA GLU A 102 -7.72 -31.13 -0.48
C GLU A 102 -9.17 -30.86 -0.91
N ARG A 103 -10.11 -31.63 -0.38
CA ARG A 103 -11.54 -31.51 -0.68
C ARG A 103 -12.39 -31.71 0.56
N PHE A 104 -13.56 -31.09 0.59
CA PHE A 104 -14.54 -31.24 1.67
C PHE A 104 -15.96 -31.47 1.13
N ARG A 105 -16.80 -32.06 1.98
CA ARG A 105 -18.25 -32.21 1.83
C ARG A 105 -18.95 -31.66 3.08
N VAL A 106 -20.03 -30.92 2.90
CA VAL A 106 -21.00 -30.56 3.96
C VAL A 106 -22.36 -31.13 3.57
N THR A 107 -23.01 -31.86 4.49
CA THR A 107 -24.38 -32.38 4.30
C THR A 107 -25.09 -32.51 5.65
N GLY A 108 -26.31 -33.08 5.67
CA GLY A 108 -27.01 -33.43 6.90
C GLY A 108 -28.44 -32.90 6.98
N THR A 109 -28.95 -32.77 8.20
CA THR A 109 -30.34 -32.38 8.51
C THR A 109 -30.38 -31.32 9.61
N ALA A 110 -31.54 -30.72 9.87
CA ALA A 110 -31.66 -29.66 10.87
C ALA A 110 -31.29 -30.18 12.27
N GLY A 111 -30.30 -29.56 12.91
CA GLY A 111 -29.71 -29.97 14.17
C GLY A 111 -28.60 -31.03 14.08
N ALA A 112 -28.35 -31.62 12.92
CA ALA A 112 -27.35 -32.68 12.72
C ALA A 112 -26.63 -32.53 11.38
N ILE A 113 -25.50 -31.79 11.38
CA ILE A 113 -24.71 -31.45 10.19
C ILE A 113 -23.45 -32.32 10.15
N GLU A 114 -23.19 -32.94 9.01
CA GLU A 114 -22.00 -33.76 8.74
C GLU A 114 -21.00 -32.96 7.90
N ILE A 115 -19.73 -32.96 8.29
CA ILE A 115 -18.65 -32.27 7.58
C ILE A 115 -17.45 -33.21 7.44
N ALA A 116 -17.19 -33.65 6.21
CA ALA A 116 -16.10 -34.56 5.86
C ALA A 116 -15.02 -33.81 5.07
N GLY A 117 -13.75 -34.18 5.26
CA GLY A 117 -12.63 -33.54 4.56
C GLY A 117 -11.34 -34.36 4.58
N THR A 118 -10.47 -34.15 3.61
CA THR A 118 -9.17 -34.85 3.46
C THR A 118 -8.19 -34.65 4.62
N GLY A 119 -8.48 -33.73 5.53
CA GLY A 119 -7.66 -33.37 6.69
C GLY A 119 -8.28 -32.19 7.46
N PRO A 120 -7.74 -31.80 8.63
CA PRO A 120 -8.43 -30.87 9.52
C PRO A 120 -8.68 -29.48 8.91
N VAL A 121 -7.72 -28.91 8.16
CA VAL A 121 -7.93 -27.64 7.41
C VAL A 121 -9.09 -27.74 6.40
N ALA A 122 -9.25 -28.87 5.70
CA ALA A 122 -10.36 -29.05 4.77
C ALA A 122 -11.72 -29.14 5.50
N VAL A 123 -11.78 -29.88 6.63
CA VAL A 123 -12.97 -29.95 7.50
C VAL A 123 -13.34 -28.56 8.06
N LEU A 124 -12.35 -27.81 8.57
CA LEU A 124 -12.55 -26.46 9.10
C LEU A 124 -12.96 -25.45 8.03
N THR A 125 -12.49 -25.60 6.79
CA THR A 125 -12.97 -24.81 5.65
C THR A 125 -14.41 -25.16 5.31
N GLY A 126 -14.78 -26.45 5.33
CA GLY A 126 -16.17 -26.90 5.15
C GLY A 126 -17.11 -26.36 6.23
N LEU A 127 -16.68 -26.35 7.49
CA LEU A 127 -17.38 -25.70 8.60
C LEU A 127 -17.61 -24.21 8.34
N HIS A 128 -16.60 -23.49 7.87
CA HIS A 128 -16.77 -22.07 7.56
C HIS A 128 -17.67 -21.83 6.36
N TRP A 129 -17.60 -22.69 5.34
CA TRP A 129 -18.49 -22.65 4.17
C TRP A 129 -19.96 -22.83 4.61
N TYR A 130 -20.23 -23.80 5.49
CA TYR A 130 -21.54 -24.01 6.10
C TYR A 130 -22.02 -22.80 6.92
N LEU A 131 -21.16 -22.25 7.79
CA LEU A 131 -21.49 -21.09 8.62
C LEU A 131 -21.83 -19.86 7.75
N LYS A 132 -21.02 -19.57 6.73
CA LYS A 132 -21.21 -18.45 5.80
C LYS A 132 -22.49 -18.58 4.99
N TYR A 133 -22.61 -19.64 4.21
CA TYR A 133 -23.64 -19.73 3.18
C TYR A 133 -25.00 -20.16 3.73
N THR A 134 -25.03 -21.08 4.71
CA THR A 134 -26.27 -21.55 5.34
C THR A 134 -26.65 -20.74 6.59
N CYS A 135 -25.73 -20.54 7.54
CA CYS A 135 -26.08 -19.87 8.82
C CYS A 135 -26.01 -18.34 8.80
N ALA A 136 -25.49 -17.72 7.73
CA ALA A 136 -25.18 -16.28 7.68
C ALA A 136 -24.25 -15.79 8.81
N ALA A 137 -23.32 -16.65 9.24
CA ALA A 137 -22.34 -16.39 10.28
C ALA A 137 -20.91 -16.39 9.70
N HIS A 138 -19.99 -15.64 10.31
CA HIS A 138 -18.68 -15.33 9.72
C HIS A 138 -17.58 -15.20 10.79
N ILE A 139 -16.58 -16.07 10.69
CA ILE A 139 -15.38 -16.08 11.53
C ILE A 139 -14.28 -15.31 10.79
N SER A 140 -13.81 -14.20 11.36
CA SER A 140 -12.75 -13.40 10.73
C SER A 140 -11.71 -12.89 11.74
N TRP A 141 -10.59 -12.37 11.22
CA TRP A 141 -9.57 -11.71 12.02
C TRP A 141 -9.94 -10.30 12.50
N ALA A 142 -11.03 -9.71 11.99
CA ALA A 142 -11.45 -8.34 12.24
C ALA A 142 -12.97 -8.28 12.43
N GLY A 143 -13.43 -8.35 13.68
CA GLY A 143 -14.84 -8.55 14.00
C GLY A 143 -15.35 -9.95 13.64
N THR A 144 -16.47 -10.34 14.22
CA THR A 144 -17.06 -11.69 14.08
C THR A 144 -18.58 -11.61 14.22
N GLN A 145 -19.29 -12.49 13.51
CA GLN A 145 -20.72 -12.75 13.65
C GLN A 145 -20.85 -14.26 13.90
N LEU A 146 -21.42 -14.66 15.04
CA LEU A 146 -21.72 -16.05 15.41
C LEU A 146 -23.07 -16.15 16.15
N ASP A 147 -24.07 -15.37 15.73
CA ASP A 147 -25.42 -15.41 16.30
C ASP A 147 -26.19 -16.59 15.66
N LEU A 148 -25.84 -17.80 16.08
CA LEU A 148 -26.33 -19.04 15.48
C LEU A 148 -27.71 -19.42 16.05
N PRO A 149 -28.64 -19.93 15.22
CA PRO A 149 -29.92 -20.41 15.69
C PRO A 149 -29.74 -21.64 16.60
N LYS A 150 -30.61 -21.76 17.63
CA LYS A 150 -30.60 -22.86 18.61
C LYS A 150 -30.65 -24.26 17.98
N THR A 151 -31.23 -24.36 16.79
CA THR A 151 -31.18 -25.56 15.94
C THR A 151 -30.51 -25.16 14.64
N LEU A 152 -29.37 -25.80 14.35
CA LEU A 152 -28.59 -25.54 13.14
C LEU A 152 -29.40 -25.91 11.87
N PRO A 153 -29.52 -25.02 10.86
CA PRO A 153 -30.28 -25.30 9.64
C PRO A 153 -29.58 -26.35 8.77
N ALA A 154 -30.34 -27.23 8.12
CA ALA A 154 -29.78 -28.06 7.04
C ALA A 154 -29.27 -27.16 5.90
N PRO A 155 -28.14 -27.49 5.24
CA PRO A 155 -27.75 -26.82 4.01
C PRO A 155 -28.78 -27.13 2.91
N ALA A 156 -29.04 -26.15 2.02
CA ALA A 156 -30.06 -26.30 0.97
C ALA A 156 -29.68 -27.35 -0.10
N GLU A 157 -28.38 -27.62 -0.23
CA GLU A 157 -27.77 -28.65 -1.07
C GLU A 157 -26.54 -29.23 -0.34
N THR A 158 -26.03 -30.38 -0.76
CA THR A 158 -24.72 -30.88 -0.30
C THR A 158 -23.60 -30.03 -0.91
N TYR A 159 -22.83 -29.30 -0.09
CA TYR A 159 -21.69 -28.53 -0.59
C TYR A 159 -20.46 -29.43 -0.74
N GLU A 160 -20.03 -29.72 -1.97
CA GLU A 160 -18.74 -30.35 -2.25
C GLU A 160 -17.79 -29.35 -2.92
N ARG A 161 -16.56 -29.25 -2.42
CA ARG A 161 -15.52 -28.35 -2.97
C ARG A 161 -14.14 -29.02 -2.94
N GLU A 162 -13.36 -28.77 -3.99
CA GLU A 162 -11.95 -29.17 -4.13
C GLU A 162 -11.09 -27.90 -4.23
N ALA A 163 -9.94 -27.89 -3.54
CA ALA A 163 -8.91 -26.88 -3.72
C ALA A 163 -8.26 -27.03 -5.11
N THR A 164 -8.49 -26.04 -5.97
CA THR A 164 -8.01 -26.00 -7.37
C THR A 164 -6.49 -25.85 -7.48
N VAL A 165 -5.81 -25.46 -6.39
CA VAL A 165 -4.36 -25.30 -6.26
C VAL A 165 -3.84 -25.89 -4.94
N PRO A 166 -2.66 -26.54 -4.92
CA PRO A 166 -2.17 -27.24 -3.73
C PRO A 166 -1.67 -26.32 -2.60
N HIS A 167 -1.16 -25.13 -2.91
CA HIS A 167 -0.63 -24.19 -1.91
C HIS A 167 -1.58 -23.03 -1.65
N ARG A 168 -1.93 -22.80 -0.38
CA ARG A 168 -2.58 -21.55 0.07
C ARG A 168 -1.70 -20.93 1.15
N PHE A 169 -0.87 -19.98 0.73
CA PHE A 169 0.16 -19.34 1.54
C PHE A 169 -0.37 -18.06 2.20
N ALA A 170 0.03 -17.85 3.46
CA ALA A 170 -0.33 -16.69 4.24
C ALA A 170 0.89 -16.04 4.91
N LEU A 171 0.77 -14.72 5.07
CA LEU A 171 1.63 -13.77 5.80
C LEU A 171 2.87 -13.30 5.03
N ASN A 172 3.17 -12.01 5.20
CA ASN A 172 4.37 -11.35 4.67
C ASN A 172 5.56 -11.57 5.62
N ASP A 173 6.80 -11.47 5.12
CA ASP A 173 8.00 -11.48 5.95
C ASP A 173 7.96 -10.44 7.09
N THR A 174 7.40 -9.27 6.80
CA THR A 174 7.24 -8.15 7.75
C THR A 174 6.11 -8.31 8.77
N HIS A 175 5.26 -9.33 8.63
CA HIS A 175 4.01 -9.50 9.38
C HIS A 175 4.19 -9.47 10.90
N ASP A 176 5.12 -10.27 11.43
CA ASP A 176 5.36 -10.35 12.89
C ASP A 176 5.82 -9.01 13.44
N GLY A 177 6.50 -8.17 12.65
CA GLY A 177 6.95 -6.85 13.09
C GLY A 177 5.77 -5.89 13.31
N TYR A 178 4.87 -5.77 12.35
CA TYR A 178 3.77 -4.79 12.39
C TYR A 178 2.48 -5.27 13.08
N THR A 179 2.34 -6.59 13.32
CA THR A 179 1.13 -7.21 13.87
C THR A 179 1.35 -7.88 15.22
N ALA A 180 2.29 -8.82 15.31
CA ALA A 180 2.33 -9.83 16.36
C ALA A 180 3.64 -9.90 17.18
N PRO A 181 4.52 -8.87 17.24
CA PRO A 181 5.86 -9.06 17.80
C PRO A 181 5.82 -9.27 19.32
N TYR A 182 4.74 -8.79 19.93
CA TYR A 182 4.41 -8.89 21.35
C TYR A 182 3.23 -9.85 21.61
N ALA A 183 2.80 -10.62 20.61
CA ALA A 183 1.67 -11.55 20.74
C ALA A 183 1.97 -12.70 21.71
N ASP A 184 0.91 -13.19 22.34
CA ASP A 184 0.91 -14.32 23.25
C ASP A 184 0.26 -15.56 22.62
N TRP A 185 0.08 -16.62 23.40
CA TRP A 185 -0.55 -17.84 22.90
C TRP A 185 -2.03 -17.65 22.50
N PRO A 186 -2.93 -17.06 23.32
CA PRO A 186 -4.31 -16.81 22.93
C PRO A 186 -4.48 -16.00 21.63
N HIS A 187 -3.58 -15.06 21.32
CA HIS A 187 -3.55 -14.41 20.01
C HIS A 187 -3.21 -15.41 18.89
N TRP A 188 -2.10 -16.13 19.02
CA TRP A 188 -1.62 -17.05 17.98
C TRP A 188 -2.55 -18.25 17.75
N GLU A 189 -3.16 -18.80 18.79
CA GLU A 189 -4.14 -19.89 18.72
C GLU A 189 -5.35 -19.49 17.87
N ARG A 190 -6.03 -18.39 18.24
CA ARG A 190 -7.14 -17.84 17.43
C ARG A 190 -6.69 -17.48 16.02
N PHE A 191 -5.47 -16.96 15.84
CA PHE A 191 -4.99 -16.56 14.52
C PHE A 191 -4.75 -17.76 13.60
N ILE A 192 -4.15 -18.84 14.11
CA ILE A 192 -3.99 -20.11 13.39
C ILE A 192 -5.36 -20.71 13.06
N ASP A 193 -6.31 -20.71 14.01
CA ASP A 193 -7.66 -21.21 13.77
C ASP A 193 -8.41 -20.39 12.70
N VAL A 194 -8.25 -19.06 12.70
CA VAL A 194 -8.78 -18.17 11.63
C VAL A 194 -8.15 -18.52 10.28
N LEU A 195 -6.84 -18.72 10.19
CA LEU A 195 -6.19 -19.15 8.95
C LEU A 195 -6.67 -20.55 8.49
N ALA A 196 -7.00 -21.44 9.43
CA ALA A 196 -7.50 -22.79 9.15
C ALA A 196 -8.91 -22.80 8.53
N VAL A 197 -9.83 -21.99 9.07
CA VAL A 197 -11.20 -21.86 8.54
C VAL A 197 -11.28 -21.08 7.20
N HIS A 198 -10.19 -20.42 6.79
CA HIS A 198 -9.99 -19.85 5.46
C HIS A 198 -9.19 -20.79 4.53
N GLY A 199 -8.89 -22.01 4.96
CA GLY A 199 -8.23 -23.02 4.13
C GLY A 199 -6.74 -22.78 3.87
N CYS A 200 -6.06 -21.90 4.60
CA CYS A 200 -4.61 -21.71 4.49
C CYS A 200 -3.87 -22.99 4.93
N ASN A 201 -2.91 -23.48 4.13
CA ASN A 201 -2.13 -24.69 4.45
C ASN A 201 -0.61 -24.46 4.47
N ARG A 202 -0.15 -23.25 4.15
CA ARG A 202 1.23 -22.77 4.34
C ARG A 202 1.18 -21.43 5.07
N VAL A 203 1.89 -21.29 6.18
CA VAL A 203 1.94 -20.03 6.94
C VAL A 203 3.39 -19.75 7.33
N LEU A 204 3.84 -18.52 7.10
CA LEU A 204 5.17 -18.07 7.52
C LEU A 204 5.20 -17.86 9.04
N VAL A 205 6.19 -18.46 9.72
CA VAL A 205 6.40 -18.30 11.17
C VAL A 205 7.85 -17.87 11.41
N THR A 206 8.03 -16.59 11.75
CA THR A 206 9.33 -15.98 12.06
C THR A 206 9.71 -16.09 13.54
N VAL A 207 8.72 -16.08 14.44
CA VAL A 207 8.86 -16.24 15.90
C VAL A 207 9.72 -17.47 16.23
N GLY A 208 10.72 -17.30 17.09
CA GLY A 208 11.64 -18.37 17.53
C GLY A 208 12.92 -18.48 16.68
N SER A 209 13.02 -17.76 15.56
CA SER A 209 14.24 -17.71 14.74
C SER A 209 15.43 -17.10 15.50
N GLU A 210 15.18 -16.22 16.48
CA GLU A 210 16.21 -15.72 17.40
C GLU A 210 16.91 -16.84 18.18
N ALA A 211 16.20 -17.94 18.51
CA ALA A 211 16.78 -19.05 19.24
C ALA A 211 17.65 -19.96 18.35
N VAL A 212 17.35 -20.02 17.05
CA VAL A 212 18.22 -20.69 16.07
C VAL A 212 19.52 -19.91 15.93
N TYR A 213 19.44 -18.59 15.71
CA TYR A 213 20.63 -17.74 15.56
C TYR A 213 21.45 -17.59 16.85
N HIS A 214 20.81 -17.52 18.04
CA HIS A 214 21.53 -17.48 19.32
C HIS A 214 22.38 -18.73 19.53
N ARG A 215 21.83 -19.92 19.25
CA ARG A 215 22.57 -21.19 19.30
C ARG A 215 23.65 -21.25 18.23
N LEU A 216 23.36 -20.80 17.01
CA LEU A 216 24.30 -20.74 15.90
C LEU A 216 25.53 -19.88 16.24
N LEU A 217 25.35 -18.65 16.70
CA LEU A 217 26.47 -17.77 17.02
C LEU A 217 27.35 -18.33 18.15
N LYS A 218 26.76 -19.05 19.11
CA LYS A 218 27.52 -19.74 20.17
C LYS A 218 28.36 -20.91 19.65
N ASP A 219 27.90 -21.65 18.63
CA ASP A 219 28.71 -22.65 17.92
C ASP A 219 29.91 -22.02 17.16
N PHE A 220 29.81 -20.74 16.76
CA PHE A 220 30.79 -20.02 15.94
C PHE A 220 31.52 -18.87 16.67
N GLY A 221 31.72 -19.01 17.99
CA GLY A 221 32.67 -18.20 18.75
C GLY A 221 32.13 -16.90 19.37
N TYR A 222 30.81 -16.77 19.54
CA TYR A 222 30.20 -15.65 20.26
C TYR A 222 29.74 -16.08 21.66
N SER A 223 29.92 -15.19 22.64
CA SER A 223 29.34 -15.35 23.97
C SER A 223 27.83 -15.16 23.96
N ASP A 224 27.17 -15.55 25.06
CA ASP A 224 25.73 -15.34 25.25
C ASP A 224 25.32 -13.86 25.16
N ALA A 225 26.17 -12.96 25.64
CA ALA A 225 25.92 -11.52 25.63
C ALA A 225 26.00 -10.95 24.21
N GLU A 226 27.04 -11.30 23.45
CA GLU A 226 27.21 -10.85 22.06
C GLU A 226 26.10 -11.40 21.16
N ALA A 227 25.77 -12.69 21.28
CA ALA A 227 24.72 -13.33 20.49
C ALA A 227 23.33 -12.70 20.76
N ARG A 228 23.03 -12.29 22.00
CA ARG A 228 21.77 -11.59 22.33
C ARG A 228 21.79 -10.08 22.07
N ALA A 229 22.95 -9.48 21.82
CA ALA A 229 23.08 -8.07 21.42
C ALA A 229 22.87 -7.88 19.91
N TRP A 230 23.35 -8.82 19.09
CA TRP A 230 23.19 -8.76 17.63
C TRP A 230 21.73 -8.91 17.16
N ILE A 231 20.95 -9.71 17.88
CA ILE A 231 19.54 -9.98 17.58
C ILE A 231 18.66 -8.78 17.99
N PRO A 232 17.85 -8.21 17.08
CA PRO A 232 16.94 -7.12 17.42
C PRO A 232 15.81 -7.50 18.38
N ALA A 233 15.22 -6.49 19.00
CA ALA A 233 13.93 -6.57 19.68
C ALA A 233 12.84 -7.11 18.74
N PRO A 234 11.82 -7.82 19.26
CA PRO A 234 10.85 -8.58 18.44
C PRO A 234 10.22 -7.80 17.27
N SER A 235 9.86 -6.53 17.47
CA SER A 235 9.25 -5.68 16.44
C SER A 235 10.12 -5.45 15.20
N HIS A 236 11.43 -5.67 15.29
CA HIS A 236 12.40 -5.41 14.22
C HIS A 236 13.07 -6.69 13.66
N GLN A 237 12.73 -7.86 14.20
CA GLN A 237 13.31 -9.14 13.75
C GLN A 237 13.04 -9.46 12.26
N PRO A 238 11.90 -9.12 11.63
CA PRO A 238 11.69 -9.32 10.19
C PRO A 238 12.79 -8.76 9.29
N TRP A 239 13.19 -7.51 9.49
CA TRP A 239 14.21 -6.86 8.65
C TRP A 239 15.62 -7.40 8.91
N TRP A 240 15.83 -8.09 10.04
CA TRP A 240 17.05 -8.84 10.29
C TRP A 240 17.06 -10.21 9.60
N LEU A 241 15.93 -10.90 9.55
CA LEU A 241 15.76 -12.13 8.76
C LEU A 241 15.91 -11.85 7.25
N LEU A 242 15.45 -10.69 6.77
CA LEU A 242 15.63 -10.18 5.40
C LEU A 242 17.03 -9.58 5.12
N GLN A 243 17.96 -9.64 6.08
CA GLN A 243 19.31 -9.04 5.99
C GLN A 243 19.34 -7.51 5.77
N ASN A 244 18.25 -6.78 6.00
CA ASN A 244 18.16 -5.32 5.88
C ASN A 244 18.78 -4.59 7.08
N MET A 245 18.82 -5.20 8.26
CA MET A 245 19.47 -4.63 9.45
C MET A 245 19.93 -5.71 10.43
N ALA A 246 20.73 -5.32 11.43
CA ALA A 246 20.92 -6.06 12.68
C ALA A 246 20.92 -5.05 13.84
N GLU A 247 20.98 -5.50 15.09
CA GLU A 247 21.19 -4.63 16.26
C GLU A 247 20.18 -3.46 16.41
N TYR A 248 18.97 -3.72 16.91
CA TYR A 248 18.07 -2.63 17.34
C TYR A 248 17.24 -2.99 18.57
N GLY A 249 17.08 -2.04 19.50
CA GLY A 249 16.26 -2.19 20.72
C GLY A 249 16.70 -3.26 21.72
N GLY A 250 17.85 -3.91 21.49
CA GLY A 250 18.40 -4.97 22.32
C GLY A 250 19.37 -4.48 23.43
N PRO A 251 20.09 -5.40 24.09
CA PRO A 251 20.09 -6.85 23.88
C PRO A 251 18.80 -7.51 24.38
N ILE A 252 18.27 -8.49 23.64
CA ILE A 252 17.13 -9.30 24.12
C ILE A 252 17.53 -10.09 25.39
N SER A 253 16.65 -10.23 26.38
CA SER A 253 16.99 -11.02 27.57
C SER A 253 16.89 -12.53 27.30
N ALA A 254 17.57 -13.32 28.14
CA ALA A 254 17.42 -14.78 28.12
C ALA A 254 16.00 -15.24 28.50
N GLY A 255 15.24 -14.44 29.25
CA GLY A 255 13.84 -14.73 29.59
C GLY A 255 12.92 -14.52 28.39
N LEU A 256 13.07 -13.39 27.70
CA LEU A 256 12.38 -13.08 26.44
C LEU A 256 12.69 -14.14 25.36
N LEU A 257 13.96 -14.48 25.19
CA LEU A 257 14.42 -15.51 24.25
C LEU A 257 13.77 -16.87 24.55
N LYS A 258 13.73 -17.29 25.82
CA LYS A 258 13.03 -18.51 26.26
C LYS A 258 11.53 -18.44 25.94
N ARG A 259 10.85 -17.35 26.32
CA ARG A 259 9.40 -17.16 26.11
C ARG A 259 9.01 -17.22 24.62
N ARG A 260 9.75 -16.55 23.72
CA ARG A 260 9.49 -16.62 22.26
C ARG A 260 9.88 -17.98 21.66
N THR A 261 10.87 -18.69 22.21
CA THR A 261 11.15 -20.10 21.83
C THR A 261 9.96 -21.01 22.17
N GLU A 262 9.43 -20.91 23.39
CA GLU A 262 8.30 -21.74 23.87
C GLU A 262 7.01 -21.43 23.09
N LEU A 263 6.77 -20.15 22.77
CA LEU A 263 5.67 -19.74 21.89
C LEU A 263 5.79 -20.33 20.48
N ALA A 264 6.96 -20.23 19.85
CA ALA A 264 7.22 -20.80 18.53
C ALA A 264 7.00 -22.33 18.49
N GLN A 265 7.39 -23.05 19.54
CA GLN A 265 7.15 -24.48 19.67
C GLN A 265 5.66 -24.82 19.74
N ARG A 266 4.83 -24.01 20.44
CA ARG A 266 3.37 -24.17 20.46
C ARG A 266 2.73 -23.88 19.10
N ILE A 267 3.15 -22.79 18.43
CA ILE A 267 2.67 -22.43 17.08
C ILE A 267 2.93 -23.58 16.10
N VAL A 268 4.17 -24.06 16.04
CA VAL A 268 4.59 -25.15 15.16
C VAL A 268 3.89 -26.47 15.48
N LYS A 269 3.57 -26.75 16.76
CA LYS A 269 2.77 -27.91 17.17
C LYS A 269 1.33 -27.81 16.64
N ARG A 270 0.62 -26.72 16.96
CA ARG A 270 -0.79 -26.50 16.57
C ARG A 270 -0.99 -26.48 15.05
N MET A 271 -0.06 -25.88 14.31
CA MET A 271 -0.08 -25.94 12.85
C MET A 271 -0.05 -27.37 12.32
N ARG A 272 0.82 -28.25 12.85
CA ARG A 272 0.90 -29.65 12.44
C ARG A 272 -0.33 -30.46 12.85
N GLU A 273 -0.92 -30.17 14.02
CA GLU A 273 -2.18 -30.80 14.47
C GLU A 273 -3.33 -30.52 13.50
N LEU A 274 -3.36 -29.35 12.87
CA LEU A 274 -4.33 -29.00 11.83
C LEU A 274 -3.94 -29.48 10.42
N GLY A 275 -2.76 -30.08 10.24
CA GLY A 275 -2.23 -30.48 8.93
C GLY A 275 -1.61 -29.35 8.10
N MET A 276 -1.44 -28.14 8.66
CA MET A 276 -0.69 -27.06 8.01
C MET A 276 0.82 -27.36 8.01
N SER A 277 1.53 -26.88 6.98
CA SER A 277 3.00 -26.81 7.04
C SER A 277 3.44 -25.42 7.50
N PRO A 278 4.16 -25.29 8.64
CA PRO A 278 4.90 -24.07 8.94
C PRO A 278 6.00 -23.86 7.91
N VAL A 279 6.12 -22.64 7.41
CA VAL A 279 7.24 -22.17 6.60
C VAL A 279 8.14 -21.37 7.53
N LEU A 280 9.37 -21.82 7.77
CA LEU A 280 10.31 -21.14 8.67
C LEU A 280 11.42 -20.43 7.86
N PRO A 281 12.04 -19.36 8.37
CA PRO A 281 13.22 -18.75 7.74
C PRO A 281 14.36 -19.78 7.53
N GLY A 282 14.93 -19.83 6.33
CA GLY A 282 16.11 -20.62 6.02
C GLY A 282 17.41 -19.83 6.15
N TYR A 283 18.55 -20.47 5.92
CA TYR A 283 19.87 -19.83 6.02
C TYR A 283 20.52 -19.60 4.66
N PHE A 284 20.74 -18.31 4.34
CA PHE A 284 21.34 -17.83 3.09
C PHE A 284 22.50 -16.84 3.30
N GLY A 285 23.13 -16.85 4.48
CA GLY A 285 24.46 -16.24 4.71
C GLY A 285 24.54 -15.11 5.75
N THR A 286 23.46 -14.81 6.49
CA THR A 286 23.42 -13.70 7.46
C THR A 286 24.40 -13.92 8.61
N VAL A 287 25.40 -13.04 8.79
CA VAL A 287 26.36 -13.09 9.92
C VAL A 287 26.74 -11.68 10.45
N PRO A 288 27.25 -11.56 11.69
CA PRO A 288 27.81 -10.31 12.20
C PRO A 288 29.05 -9.85 11.40
N GLY A 289 29.32 -8.54 11.39
CA GLY A 289 30.41 -7.95 10.61
C GLY A 289 31.83 -8.35 11.03
N ASP A 290 32.01 -8.98 12.19
CA ASP A 290 33.29 -9.51 12.68
C ASP A 290 33.47 -11.03 12.49
N PHE A 291 32.47 -11.73 11.92
CA PHE A 291 32.41 -13.20 11.86
C PHE A 291 33.65 -13.85 11.24
N ALA A 292 34.19 -13.26 10.17
CA ALA A 292 35.41 -13.71 9.50
C ALA A 292 36.67 -13.68 10.39
N LYS A 293 36.70 -12.82 11.42
CA LYS A 293 37.82 -12.71 12.37
C LYS A 293 37.83 -13.87 13.38
N ARG A 294 36.65 -14.43 13.69
CA ARG A 294 36.47 -15.56 14.60
C ARG A 294 36.55 -16.90 13.86
N ASN A 295 36.11 -16.93 12.59
CA ASN A 295 35.89 -18.15 11.82
C ASN A 295 36.79 -18.19 10.57
N SER A 296 38.04 -18.62 10.76
CA SER A 296 39.07 -18.69 9.72
C SER A 296 38.60 -19.41 8.45
N GLY A 297 38.74 -18.75 7.30
CA GLY A 297 38.24 -19.23 6.00
C GLY A 297 36.76 -18.90 5.71
N GLY A 298 36.08 -18.20 6.62
CA GLY A 298 34.80 -17.54 6.36
C GLY A 298 35.05 -16.21 5.65
N ARG A 299 34.58 -16.09 4.41
CA ARG A 299 34.65 -14.84 3.64
C ARG A 299 33.33 -14.10 3.75
N THR A 300 33.37 -12.85 4.16
CA THR A 300 32.17 -11.99 4.30
C THR A 300 32.21 -10.81 3.33
N ILE A 301 31.10 -10.56 2.65
CA ILE A 301 30.87 -9.44 1.73
C ILE A 301 30.07 -8.35 2.49
N PRO A 302 30.58 -7.11 2.63
CA PRO A 302 29.83 -6.01 3.23
C PRO A 302 28.57 -5.67 2.42
N GLN A 303 27.44 -5.46 3.08
CA GLN A 303 26.15 -5.20 2.41
C GLN A 303 25.71 -3.72 2.44
N GLY A 304 26.56 -2.81 2.96
CA GLY A 304 26.26 -1.38 3.03
C GLY A 304 25.11 -1.06 4.00
N THR A 305 24.13 -0.28 3.54
CA THR A 305 22.99 0.18 4.36
C THR A 305 21.66 0.01 3.64
N TRP A 306 20.60 -0.34 4.37
CA TRP A 306 19.21 -0.26 3.91
C TRP A 306 18.53 0.86 4.70
N ASN A 307 17.93 1.83 4.00
CA ASN A 307 17.25 2.99 4.59
C ASN A 307 18.01 3.64 5.77
N GLY A 308 19.33 3.83 5.63
CA GLY A 308 20.19 4.47 6.65
C GLY A 308 20.62 3.57 7.82
N LEU A 309 20.18 2.31 7.89
CA LEU A 309 20.63 1.32 8.88
C LEU A 309 21.71 0.40 8.32
N PRO A 310 22.71 -0.03 9.11
CA PRO A 310 23.74 -0.94 8.66
C PRO A 310 23.19 -2.35 8.41
N ARG A 311 23.45 -2.92 7.23
CA ARG A 311 23.11 -4.31 6.90
C ARG A 311 24.12 -5.27 7.56
N PRO A 312 23.71 -6.46 8.06
CA PRO A 312 24.63 -7.53 8.44
C PRO A 312 25.51 -7.95 7.27
N ALA A 313 26.64 -8.60 7.57
CA ALA A 313 27.55 -9.07 6.53
C ALA A 313 27.04 -10.38 5.92
N TRP A 314 27.31 -10.57 4.62
CA TRP A 314 26.90 -11.77 3.88
C TRP A 314 28.06 -12.74 3.74
N LEU A 315 27.93 -13.95 4.31
CA LEU A 315 28.93 -15.02 4.23
C LEU A 315 28.89 -15.69 2.84
N ASP A 316 29.94 -15.54 2.04
CA ASP A 316 30.04 -16.04 0.65
C ASP A 316 29.64 -17.53 0.58
N PRO A 317 28.49 -17.87 -0.06
CA PRO A 317 27.91 -19.21 0.00
C PRO A 317 28.80 -20.33 -0.54
N ARG A 318 29.77 -19.99 -1.38
CA ARG A 318 30.70 -20.95 -2.01
C ARG A 318 31.74 -21.48 -1.01
N THR A 319 31.91 -20.82 0.13
CA THR A 319 32.93 -21.17 1.13
C THR A 319 32.66 -22.49 1.85
N LYS A 320 33.74 -23.14 2.33
CA LYS A 320 33.63 -24.30 3.24
C LYS A 320 33.02 -23.93 4.59
N VAL A 321 33.11 -22.66 5.00
CA VAL A 321 32.55 -22.17 6.27
C VAL A 321 31.04 -21.95 6.14
N PHE A 322 30.54 -21.34 5.06
CA PHE A 322 29.10 -21.22 4.81
C PHE A 322 28.35 -22.55 5.00
N ARG A 323 28.85 -23.63 4.39
CA ARG A 323 28.23 -24.96 4.54
C ARG A 323 28.18 -25.45 5.99
N LYS A 324 29.26 -25.28 6.77
CA LYS A 324 29.24 -25.58 8.21
C LYS A 324 28.21 -24.77 8.98
N VAL A 325 28.04 -23.49 8.66
CA VAL A 325 27.10 -22.58 9.31
C VAL A 325 25.66 -22.95 8.95
N ALA A 326 25.39 -23.25 7.68
CA ALA A 326 24.09 -23.74 7.22
C ALA A 326 23.71 -25.09 7.88
N ASP A 327 24.64 -26.05 7.90
CA ASP A 327 24.41 -27.37 8.51
C ASP A 327 24.15 -27.25 10.03
N ALA A 328 24.81 -26.30 10.72
CA ALA A 328 24.54 -25.99 12.12
C ALA A 328 23.21 -25.25 12.34
N PHE A 329 22.82 -24.33 11.44
CA PHE A 329 21.55 -23.61 11.50
C PHE A 329 20.37 -24.60 11.39
N TYR A 330 20.35 -25.42 10.35
CA TYR A 330 19.27 -26.39 10.13
C TYR A 330 19.26 -27.48 11.21
N ARG A 331 20.43 -27.86 11.78
CA ARG A 331 20.50 -28.68 12.99
C ARG A 331 19.79 -28.02 14.17
N HIS A 332 20.07 -26.76 14.49
CA HIS A 332 19.44 -26.05 15.61
C HIS A 332 17.95 -25.82 15.39
N GLN A 333 17.55 -25.49 14.17
CA GLN A 333 16.16 -25.32 13.77
C GLN A 333 15.35 -26.62 13.95
N ARG A 334 15.87 -27.75 13.43
CA ARG A 334 15.28 -29.08 13.65
C ARG A 334 15.25 -29.49 15.13
N THR A 335 16.29 -29.15 15.90
CA THR A 335 16.36 -29.43 17.34
C THR A 335 15.31 -28.63 18.13
N LEU A 336 14.93 -27.44 17.67
CA LEU A 336 13.92 -26.60 18.31
C LEU A 336 12.49 -26.94 17.86
N PHE A 337 12.29 -27.21 16.56
CA PHE A 337 10.98 -27.21 15.94
C PHE A 337 10.60 -28.52 15.21
N GLY A 338 11.48 -29.51 15.13
CA GLY A 338 11.28 -30.76 14.38
C GLY A 338 11.49 -30.62 12.87
N GLU A 339 11.10 -31.63 12.09
CA GLU A 339 11.30 -31.65 10.62
C GLU A 339 10.40 -30.62 9.89
N ILE A 340 10.95 -30.01 8.84
CA ILE A 340 10.36 -28.87 8.13
C ILE A 340 10.37 -29.15 6.63
N GLY A 341 9.22 -29.00 5.97
CA GLY A 341 9.09 -29.23 4.52
C GLY A 341 9.23 -27.97 3.65
N HIS A 342 9.24 -26.78 4.23
CA HIS A 342 9.23 -25.51 3.50
C HIS A 342 10.06 -24.46 4.25
N VAL A 343 10.98 -23.78 3.57
CA VAL A 343 11.79 -22.69 4.16
C VAL A 343 11.71 -21.41 3.34
N LYS A 344 11.67 -20.26 4.01
CA LYS A 344 11.61 -18.92 3.39
C LYS A 344 13.03 -18.32 3.32
N MET A 345 13.51 -17.95 2.13
CA MET A 345 14.83 -17.31 1.96
C MET A 345 14.81 -16.32 0.78
N ASP A 346 15.26 -15.10 1.01
CA ASP A 346 15.11 -13.98 0.08
C ASP A 346 16.47 -13.32 -0.17
N LEU A 347 17.24 -13.94 -1.06
CA LEU A 347 18.64 -13.62 -1.30
C LEU A 347 18.79 -12.27 -2.03
N LEU A 348 19.52 -11.33 -1.41
CA LEU A 348 19.69 -9.95 -1.89
C LEU A 348 18.38 -9.15 -1.95
N HIS A 349 17.50 -9.36 -0.96
CA HIS A 349 16.25 -8.60 -0.77
C HIS A 349 16.51 -7.09 -0.54
N GLU A 350 15.77 -6.25 -1.27
CA GLU A 350 15.86 -4.78 -1.27
C GLU A 350 17.30 -4.23 -1.28
N GLY A 351 18.08 -4.69 -2.27
CA GLY A 351 19.45 -4.26 -2.51
C GLY A 351 20.47 -5.30 -2.10
N GLY A 352 21.33 -4.95 -1.13
CA GLY A 352 22.58 -5.66 -0.88
C GLY A 352 23.60 -5.45 -2.01
N ASP A 353 24.79 -6.01 -1.84
CA ASP A 353 25.87 -5.99 -2.84
C ASP A 353 26.50 -7.39 -2.91
N PRO A 354 26.42 -8.10 -4.06
CA PRO A 354 27.07 -9.40 -4.21
C PRO A 354 28.60 -9.29 -4.29
N GLY A 355 29.15 -8.10 -4.54
CA GLY A 355 30.58 -7.90 -4.79
C GLY A 355 31.06 -8.72 -5.99
N ASP A 356 32.07 -9.57 -5.78
CA ASP A 356 32.60 -10.53 -6.75
C ASP A 356 32.01 -11.95 -6.61
N VAL A 357 30.88 -12.12 -5.92
CA VAL A 357 30.18 -13.40 -5.82
C VAL A 357 29.15 -13.51 -6.96
N PRO A 358 29.31 -14.44 -7.93
CA PRO A 358 28.31 -14.63 -8.98
C PRO A 358 27.01 -15.14 -8.36
N VAL A 359 25.93 -14.38 -8.55
CA VAL A 359 24.61 -14.69 -7.98
C VAL A 359 24.10 -16.10 -8.35
N PRO A 360 24.32 -16.64 -9.57
CA PRO A 360 23.94 -18.03 -9.87
C PRO A 360 24.73 -19.09 -9.09
N GLU A 361 26.02 -18.85 -8.82
CA GLU A 361 26.84 -19.74 -7.97
C GLU A 361 26.37 -19.69 -6.52
N ALA A 362 26.04 -18.49 -6.02
CA ALA A 362 25.52 -18.28 -4.68
C ALA A 362 24.17 -18.96 -4.48
N ALA A 363 23.23 -18.79 -5.42
CA ALA A 363 21.92 -19.41 -5.38
C ALA A 363 22.02 -20.95 -5.36
N ARG A 364 22.87 -21.53 -6.21
CA ARG A 364 23.13 -22.98 -6.20
C ARG A 364 23.77 -23.46 -4.90
N ALA A 365 24.70 -22.71 -4.33
CA ALA A 365 25.33 -23.07 -3.06
C ALA A 365 24.37 -22.98 -1.86
N VAL A 366 23.38 -22.08 -1.90
CA VAL A 366 22.26 -22.00 -0.93
C VAL A 366 21.32 -23.20 -1.10
N GLU A 367 20.91 -23.52 -2.33
CA GLU A 367 20.11 -24.71 -2.67
C GLU A 367 20.78 -26.02 -2.20
N ASP A 368 22.06 -26.19 -2.54
CA ASP A 368 22.89 -27.34 -2.12
C ASP A 368 23.00 -27.44 -0.59
N ALA A 369 23.05 -26.31 0.13
CA ALA A 369 23.12 -26.30 1.59
C ALA A 369 21.77 -26.65 2.24
N LEU A 370 20.67 -26.15 1.69
CA LEU A 370 19.32 -26.54 2.11
C LEU A 370 19.11 -28.05 1.93
N HIS A 371 19.22 -28.57 0.71
CA HIS A 371 18.86 -29.97 0.42
C HIS A 371 19.80 -31.01 1.06
N ARG A 372 21.01 -30.62 1.46
CA ARG A 372 21.94 -31.44 2.26
C ARG A 372 21.44 -31.65 3.69
N SER A 373 20.85 -30.61 4.29
CA SER A 373 20.47 -30.58 5.70
C SER A 373 18.97 -30.86 5.93
N VAL A 374 18.12 -30.54 4.94
CA VAL A 374 16.67 -30.76 4.92
C VAL A 374 16.28 -31.30 3.55
N ARG A 375 16.17 -32.64 3.44
CA ARG A 375 15.90 -33.32 2.18
C ARG A 375 14.52 -32.94 1.63
N ASP A 376 14.45 -32.69 0.32
CA ASP A 376 13.21 -32.41 -0.42
C ASP A 376 12.39 -31.18 0.04
N ALA A 377 12.93 -30.35 0.93
CA ALA A 377 12.30 -29.10 1.38
C ALA A 377 12.11 -28.09 0.24
N THR A 378 10.96 -27.43 0.21
CA THR A 378 10.67 -26.36 -0.76
C THR A 378 11.32 -25.03 -0.32
N TRP A 379 12.09 -24.40 -1.21
CA TRP A 379 12.55 -23.01 -1.05
C TRP A 379 11.41 -22.07 -1.47
N VAL A 380 10.78 -21.42 -0.50
CA VAL A 380 9.80 -20.36 -0.70
C VAL A 380 10.53 -19.01 -0.80
N ILE A 381 10.21 -18.20 -1.82
CA ILE A 381 10.86 -16.90 -2.07
C ILE A 381 9.84 -15.85 -2.51
N LEU A 382 9.97 -14.60 -2.05
CA LEU A 382 9.03 -13.52 -2.29
C LEU A 382 9.20 -12.89 -3.67
N GLY A 383 8.13 -12.85 -4.47
CA GLY A 383 8.05 -12.00 -5.66
C GLY A 383 7.80 -10.54 -5.25
N TRP A 384 8.84 -9.72 -5.18
CA TRP A 384 8.79 -8.32 -4.77
C TRP A 384 9.92 -7.50 -5.41
N GLN A 385 9.57 -6.41 -6.10
CA GLN A 385 10.51 -5.58 -6.88
C GLN A 385 11.34 -6.46 -7.84
N GLU A 386 12.67 -6.50 -7.65
CA GLU A 386 13.61 -7.34 -8.41
C GLU A 386 13.82 -8.73 -7.79
N ASN A 387 13.21 -9.05 -6.64
CA ASN A 387 13.33 -10.35 -5.99
C ASN A 387 12.20 -11.30 -6.46
N PRO A 388 12.47 -12.59 -6.71
CA PRO A 388 13.80 -13.20 -6.88
C PRO A 388 14.53 -12.62 -8.11
N ARG A 389 15.81 -12.26 -7.95
CA ARG A 389 16.64 -11.80 -9.08
C ARG A 389 16.71 -12.90 -10.13
N ARG A 390 16.71 -12.54 -11.42
CA ARG A 390 16.72 -13.50 -12.53
C ARG A 390 17.89 -14.48 -12.42
N GLU A 391 19.04 -13.99 -12.01
CA GLU A 391 20.28 -14.75 -11.79
C GLU A 391 20.15 -15.81 -10.68
N VAL A 392 19.25 -15.62 -9.71
CA VAL A 392 18.90 -16.64 -8.70
C VAL A 392 18.11 -17.78 -9.37
N LEU A 393 17.11 -17.43 -10.19
CA LEU A 393 16.28 -18.40 -10.93
C LEU A 393 17.05 -19.16 -12.03
N GLU A 394 18.18 -18.61 -12.50
CA GLU A 394 19.10 -19.26 -13.43
C GLU A 394 20.19 -20.10 -12.71
N GLY A 395 20.48 -19.80 -11.43
CA GLY A 395 21.40 -20.59 -10.60
C GLY A 395 20.78 -21.87 -10.03
N VAL A 396 19.53 -21.79 -9.56
CA VAL A 396 18.72 -22.89 -8.99
C VAL A 396 18.60 -24.05 -9.98
N SER A 397 18.93 -25.26 -9.53
CA SER A 397 18.92 -26.49 -10.33
C SER A 397 17.64 -27.29 -10.21
N ARG A 398 16.90 -27.16 -9.10
CA ARG A 398 15.65 -27.86 -8.79
C ARG A 398 14.49 -26.89 -8.75
N LYS A 399 14.09 -26.38 -9.92
CA LYS A 399 12.97 -25.43 -10.04
C LYS A 399 11.67 -25.98 -9.46
N GLU A 400 11.45 -27.28 -9.53
CA GLU A 400 10.32 -28.00 -8.92
C GLU A 400 10.34 -28.04 -7.38
N ARG A 401 11.45 -27.62 -6.75
CA ARG A 401 11.60 -27.43 -5.31
C ARG A 401 11.65 -25.96 -4.89
N MET A 402 11.36 -25.03 -5.79
CA MET A 402 11.15 -23.61 -5.47
C MET A 402 9.67 -23.23 -5.60
N LEU A 403 9.19 -22.34 -4.74
CA LEU A 403 7.86 -21.73 -4.82
C LEU A 403 7.97 -20.22 -4.68
N ILE A 404 7.66 -19.48 -5.75
CA ILE A 404 7.61 -18.02 -5.71
C ILE A 404 6.25 -17.59 -5.16
N VAL A 405 6.22 -16.90 -4.03
CA VAL A 405 5.00 -16.26 -3.50
C VAL A 405 4.96 -14.84 -4.05
N ASP A 406 4.19 -14.61 -5.11
CA ASP A 406 4.22 -13.36 -5.88
C ASP A 406 3.35 -12.28 -5.23
N GLY A 407 3.97 -11.24 -4.67
CA GLY A 407 3.25 -10.15 -4.00
C GLY A 407 2.64 -9.11 -4.93
N LEU A 408 2.74 -9.31 -6.26
CA LEU A 408 2.46 -8.28 -7.28
C LEU A 408 1.50 -8.75 -8.38
N SER A 409 0.88 -9.93 -8.28
CA SER A 409 0.06 -10.53 -9.35
C SER A 409 -1.17 -9.68 -9.74
N ASP A 410 -1.64 -8.84 -8.83
CA ASP A 410 -2.82 -7.98 -8.97
C ASP A 410 -2.52 -6.59 -9.56
N LEU A 411 -1.28 -6.34 -10.01
CA LEU A 411 -0.87 -5.04 -10.55
C LEU A 411 -0.86 -5.05 -12.09
N GLU A 412 -1.33 -3.96 -12.68
CA GLU A 412 -1.59 -3.77 -14.12
C GLU A 412 -0.35 -4.02 -14.99
N ARG A 413 0.82 -3.66 -14.46
CA ARG A 413 2.13 -3.82 -15.11
C ARG A 413 2.63 -5.26 -15.14
N VAL A 414 2.05 -6.16 -14.33
CA VAL A 414 2.34 -7.59 -14.36
C VAL A 414 1.37 -8.24 -15.33
N THR A 415 1.91 -8.89 -16.37
CA THR A 415 1.14 -9.40 -17.52
C THR A 415 1.44 -10.84 -17.89
N ASP A 416 2.65 -11.36 -17.66
CA ASP A 416 2.99 -12.76 -17.94
C ASP A 416 4.01 -13.34 -16.94
N ARG A 417 3.49 -13.93 -15.85
CA ARG A 417 4.34 -14.58 -14.84
C ARG A 417 4.99 -15.88 -15.28
N GLU A 418 4.47 -16.56 -16.31
CA GLU A 418 5.11 -17.76 -16.86
C GLU A 418 6.45 -17.40 -17.52
N LYS A 419 6.49 -16.23 -18.19
CA LYS A 419 7.70 -15.64 -18.75
C LYS A 419 8.65 -15.12 -17.65
N ASP A 420 8.14 -14.34 -16.69
CA ASP A 420 8.96 -13.70 -15.65
C ASP A 420 9.67 -14.75 -14.77
N TRP A 421 8.95 -15.80 -14.37
CA TRP A 421 9.46 -16.84 -13.46
C TRP A 421 10.14 -18.02 -14.18
N GLY A 422 10.10 -18.07 -15.51
CA GLY A 422 10.85 -19.02 -16.32
C GLY A 422 10.62 -20.48 -15.92
N GLY A 423 9.36 -20.86 -15.72
CA GLY A 423 8.92 -22.22 -15.36
C GLY A 423 9.11 -22.63 -13.89
N VAL A 424 9.42 -21.69 -12.98
CA VAL A 424 9.40 -21.94 -11.53
C VAL A 424 7.95 -21.89 -11.02
N PRO A 425 7.50 -22.86 -10.20
CA PRO A 425 6.18 -22.83 -9.58
C PRO A 425 5.95 -21.54 -8.78
N TYR A 426 4.77 -20.95 -8.93
CA TYR A 426 4.43 -19.71 -8.23
C TYR A 426 3.00 -19.72 -7.66
N ALA A 427 2.77 -18.90 -6.65
CA ALA A 427 1.46 -18.64 -6.09
C ALA A 427 1.00 -17.23 -6.48
N PHE A 428 -0.18 -17.11 -7.07
CA PHE A 428 -0.83 -15.83 -7.38
C PHE A 428 -1.09 -15.09 -6.07
N GLY A 429 -0.65 -13.84 -5.95
CA GLY A 429 -0.64 -13.17 -4.65
C GLY A 429 -0.74 -11.66 -4.69
N THR A 430 -0.79 -11.11 -3.48
CA THR A 430 -1.07 -9.71 -3.20
C THR A 430 -0.44 -9.29 -1.88
N ILE A 431 0.02 -8.04 -1.83
CA ILE A 431 0.40 -7.32 -0.60
C ILE A 431 -0.60 -6.15 -0.45
N PRO A 432 -1.80 -6.37 0.12
CA PRO A 432 -2.86 -5.37 0.14
C PRO A 432 -2.68 -4.31 1.24
N ASN A 433 -1.89 -4.61 2.26
CA ASN A 433 -1.54 -3.67 3.34
C ASN A 433 -0.02 -3.56 3.50
N PHE A 434 0.45 -2.34 3.76
CA PHE A 434 1.87 -1.97 3.95
C PHE A 434 2.03 -1.23 5.29
N GLY A 435 3.07 -1.52 6.06
CA GLY A 435 3.40 -0.95 7.38
C GLY A 435 2.44 -1.32 8.52
N GLY A 436 1.38 -2.07 8.24
CA GLY A 436 0.19 -2.00 9.09
C GLY A 436 -0.40 -0.60 9.13
N ARG A 437 -0.31 0.17 8.04
CA ARG A 437 -1.01 1.46 7.91
C ARG A 437 -2.52 1.25 7.98
N THR A 438 -3.23 2.23 8.53
CA THR A 438 -4.69 2.15 8.71
C THR A 438 -5.41 2.61 7.45
N THR A 439 -5.10 1.92 6.37
CA THR A 439 -5.79 2.02 5.08
C THR A 439 -6.97 1.05 5.05
N LEU A 440 -7.95 1.34 4.20
CA LEU A 440 -9.03 0.42 3.83
C LEU A 440 -9.01 0.26 2.31
N GLY A 441 -8.98 -0.99 1.82
CA GLY A 441 -9.07 -1.31 0.41
C GLY A 441 -8.10 -2.38 -0.11
N ALA A 442 -8.48 -3.01 -1.23
CA ALA A 442 -7.69 -4.04 -1.92
C ALA A 442 -8.12 -4.21 -3.40
N LYS A 443 -7.31 -4.88 -4.23
CA LYS A 443 -7.55 -4.97 -5.69
C LYS A 443 -8.49 -6.11 -6.11
N THR A 444 -9.66 -6.19 -5.49
CA THR A 444 -10.55 -7.36 -5.60
C THR A 444 -10.96 -7.71 -7.03
N HIS A 445 -11.21 -6.70 -7.88
CA HIS A 445 -11.49 -6.85 -9.31
C HIS A 445 -10.42 -7.68 -10.04
N MET A 446 -9.14 -7.30 -9.88
CA MET A 446 -7.99 -7.98 -10.48
C MET A 446 -7.90 -9.44 -10.04
N TRP A 447 -8.24 -9.74 -8.79
CA TRP A 447 -8.19 -11.11 -8.26
C TRP A 447 -9.29 -11.97 -8.87
N THR A 448 -10.53 -11.46 -8.92
CA THR A 448 -11.70 -12.17 -9.48
C THR A 448 -11.60 -12.36 -10.99
N GLU A 449 -10.90 -11.47 -11.70
CA GLU A 449 -10.64 -11.57 -13.13
C GLU A 449 -9.45 -12.50 -13.45
N ARG A 450 -8.28 -12.25 -12.85
CA ARG A 450 -7.01 -12.86 -13.31
C ARG A 450 -6.78 -14.27 -12.79
N PHE A 451 -7.23 -14.61 -11.58
CA PHE A 451 -6.78 -15.85 -10.92
C PHE A 451 -7.11 -17.10 -11.73
N THR A 452 -8.35 -17.24 -12.20
CA THR A 452 -8.77 -18.37 -13.04
C THR A 452 -8.13 -18.32 -14.43
N GLN A 453 -8.10 -17.15 -15.07
CA GLN A 453 -7.44 -16.95 -16.36
C GLN A 453 -5.97 -17.40 -16.36
N TRP A 454 -5.22 -17.15 -15.29
CA TRP A 454 -3.82 -17.55 -15.17
C TRP A 454 -3.70 -19.03 -14.81
N ARG A 455 -4.48 -19.51 -13.85
CA ARG A 455 -4.48 -20.93 -13.40
C ARG A 455 -4.85 -21.90 -14.53
N ASP A 456 -5.80 -21.50 -15.38
CA ASP A 456 -6.35 -22.34 -16.43
C ASP A 456 -5.63 -22.15 -17.79
N ARG A 457 -4.60 -21.28 -17.83
CA ARG A 457 -3.73 -21.11 -19.00
C ARG A 457 -2.95 -22.39 -19.28
N GLN A 458 -2.94 -22.82 -20.54
CA GLN A 458 -2.23 -24.02 -20.97
C GLN A 458 -0.74 -23.95 -20.57
N GLY A 459 -0.30 -24.90 -19.75
CA GLY A 459 1.09 -25.01 -19.30
C GLY A 459 1.48 -24.08 -18.14
N SER A 460 0.53 -23.47 -17.43
CA SER A 460 0.81 -22.60 -16.27
C SER A 460 1.58 -23.31 -15.15
N ALA A 461 2.55 -22.60 -14.57
CA ALA A 461 3.26 -22.97 -13.35
C ALA A 461 2.56 -22.47 -12.05
N LEU A 462 1.33 -21.95 -12.15
CA LEU A 462 0.56 -21.48 -11.00
C LEU A 462 0.16 -22.67 -10.10
N ALA A 463 0.78 -22.72 -8.92
CA ALA A 463 0.66 -23.79 -7.93
C ALA A 463 -0.02 -23.34 -6.62
N GLY A 464 -0.46 -22.08 -6.51
CA GLY A 464 -1.09 -21.60 -5.27
C GLY A 464 -1.71 -20.21 -5.29
N THR A 465 -2.23 -19.83 -4.12
CA THR A 465 -2.55 -18.45 -3.73
C THR A 465 -1.62 -17.97 -2.61
N ALA A 466 -1.33 -16.67 -2.53
CA ALA A 466 -0.46 -16.07 -1.51
C ALA A 466 -0.99 -14.72 -1.00
N TYR A 467 -1.59 -14.71 0.20
CA TYR A 467 -2.08 -13.49 0.85
C TYR A 467 -1.03 -12.95 1.83
N MET A 468 -0.32 -11.90 1.44
CA MET A 468 0.90 -11.44 2.13
C MET A 468 0.84 -9.96 2.57
N PRO A 469 -0.14 -9.56 3.40
CA PRO A 469 -0.17 -8.21 3.94
C PRO A 469 0.95 -8.00 4.97
N GLU A 470 1.55 -6.81 4.98
CA GLU A 470 2.53 -6.44 6.01
C GLU A 470 1.90 -6.37 7.42
N ALA A 471 0.58 -6.23 7.54
CA ALA A 471 -0.15 -6.54 8.78
C ALA A 471 -1.57 -7.07 8.56
N THR A 472 -2.04 -7.95 9.45
CA THR A 472 -3.39 -8.55 9.40
C THR A 472 -4.40 -7.80 10.30
N HIS A 473 -5.59 -8.38 10.52
CA HIS A 473 -6.71 -7.77 11.26
C HIS A 473 -7.31 -6.52 10.59
N ARG A 474 -7.23 -6.47 9.26
CA ARG A 474 -7.82 -5.46 8.37
C ARG A 474 -8.45 -6.09 7.14
N ASP A 475 -9.29 -5.33 6.44
CA ASP A 475 -9.91 -5.72 5.17
C ASP A 475 -10.52 -7.15 5.19
N PRO A 476 -11.44 -7.45 6.13
CA PRO A 476 -11.97 -8.80 6.28
C PRO A 476 -12.66 -9.32 5.01
N ALA A 477 -13.29 -8.44 4.21
CA ALA A 477 -13.86 -8.79 2.92
C ALA A 477 -12.80 -9.22 1.89
N ALA A 478 -11.63 -8.56 1.92
CA ALA A 478 -10.55 -8.86 0.99
C ALA A 478 -9.89 -10.21 1.31
N PHE A 479 -9.65 -10.50 2.59
CA PHE A 479 -9.09 -11.79 2.99
C PHE A 479 -10.05 -12.95 2.72
N GLU A 480 -11.34 -12.78 3.05
CA GLU A 480 -12.38 -13.79 2.77
C GLU A 480 -12.45 -14.11 1.27
N LEU A 481 -12.66 -13.09 0.42
CA LEU A 481 -12.72 -13.27 -1.03
C LEU A 481 -11.45 -13.94 -1.61
N PHE A 482 -10.27 -13.48 -1.19
CA PHE A 482 -9.01 -14.01 -1.69
C PHE A 482 -8.79 -15.48 -1.28
N SER A 483 -9.20 -15.84 -0.06
CA SER A 483 -9.12 -17.22 0.43
C SER A 483 -10.02 -18.18 -0.35
N GLU A 484 -11.21 -17.72 -0.77
CA GLU A 484 -12.15 -18.52 -1.53
C GLU A 484 -11.69 -18.80 -2.97
N LEU A 485 -10.80 -17.99 -3.53
CA LEU A 485 -10.28 -18.19 -4.90
C LEU A 485 -9.74 -19.61 -5.10
N ALA A 486 -9.00 -20.14 -4.13
CA ALA A 486 -8.46 -21.49 -4.20
C ALA A 486 -9.54 -22.58 -4.28
N TRP A 487 -10.73 -22.34 -3.71
CA TRP A 487 -11.84 -23.29 -3.59
C TRP A 487 -12.93 -23.13 -4.66
N ARG A 488 -12.75 -22.20 -5.61
CA ARG A 488 -13.69 -21.91 -6.70
C ARG A 488 -13.09 -22.31 -8.05
N ARG A 489 -13.79 -23.17 -8.79
CA ARG A 489 -13.40 -23.55 -10.16
C ARG A 489 -13.71 -22.42 -11.14
N GLU A 490 -14.94 -21.93 -11.15
CA GLU A 490 -15.33 -20.80 -11.99
C GLU A 490 -14.84 -19.45 -11.42
N ALA A 491 -14.77 -18.43 -12.28
CA ALA A 491 -14.50 -17.06 -11.86
C ALA A 491 -15.56 -16.54 -10.90
N VAL A 492 -15.18 -15.62 -9.99
CA VAL A 492 -16.11 -15.08 -8.99
C VAL A 492 -16.90 -13.92 -9.58
N ASP A 493 -18.24 -13.99 -9.57
CA ASP A 493 -19.06 -12.79 -9.72
C ASP A 493 -18.84 -11.89 -8.50
N ARG A 494 -17.98 -10.89 -8.67
CA ARG A 494 -17.63 -9.91 -7.63
C ARG A 494 -18.86 -9.14 -7.13
N LYS A 495 -19.87 -8.89 -7.96
CA LYS A 495 -21.09 -8.20 -7.52
C LYS A 495 -21.90 -9.12 -6.60
N ALA A 496 -22.24 -10.31 -7.07
CA ALA A 496 -23.01 -11.29 -6.28
C ALA A 496 -22.30 -11.63 -4.96
N TRP A 497 -20.98 -11.83 -5.00
CA TRP A 497 -20.18 -12.12 -3.81
C TRP A 497 -20.25 -11.00 -2.76
N PHE A 498 -20.18 -9.72 -3.15
CA PHE A 498 -20.31 -8.60 -2.20
C PHE A 498 -21.77 -8.42 -1.69
N ASP A 499 -22.78 -8.75 -2.51
CA ASP A 499 -24.19 -8.75 -2.10
C ASP A 499 -24.49 -9.85 -1.05
N ASP A 500 -23.87 -11.03 -1.17
CA ASP A 500 -23.94 -12.13 -0.19
C ASP A 500 -23.07 -11.87 1.05
N TYR A 501 -21.86 -11.31 0.87
CA TYR A 501 -20.97 -10.97 1.98
C TYR A 501 -21.66 -10.01 2.96
N ALA A 502 -22.46 -9.05 2.46
CA ALA A 502 -23.27 -8.16 3.29
C ALA A 502 -24.25 -8.90 4.23
N ARG A 503 -24.81 -10.04 3.78
CA ARG A 503 -25.75 -10.88 4.54
C ARG A 503 -25.03 -11.64 5.65
N LEU A 504 -23.99 -12.40 5.30
CA LEU A 504 -23.23 -13.23 6.24
C LEU A 504 -22.33 -12.43 7.21
N ARG A 505 -21.94 -11.20 6.84
CA ARG A 505 -21.11 -10.33 7.69
C ARG A 505 -21.89 -9.77 8.88
N TYR A 506 -23.19 -9.53 8.74
CA TYR A 506 -24.03 -8.92 9.78
C TYR A 506 -25.15 -9.83 10.32
N GLY A 507 -25.40 -10.99 9.72
CA GLY A 507 -26.35 -11.99 10.24
C GLY A 507 -27.73 -11.97 9.62
N GLY A 508 -27.92 -11.36 8.44
CA GLY A 508 -29.24 -11.34 7.80
C GLY A 508 -29.42 -10.31 6.69
N ASP A 509 -30.57 -10.39 6.04
CA ASP A 509 -30.90 -9.58 4.86
C ASP A 509 -31.24 -8.12 5.19
N ASP A 510 -30.37 -7.21 4.74
CA ASP A 510 -30.61 -5.79 4.80
C ASP A 510 -30.14 -5.02 3.55
N SER A 511 -30.99 -4.09 3.11
CA SER A 511 -30.72 -3.28 1.91
C SER A 511 -29.66 -2.21 2.13
N ALA A 512 -29.51 -1.70 3.36
CA ALA A 512 -28.49 -0.70 3.68
C ALA A 512 -27.12 -1.36 3.86
N ALA A 513 -27.07 -2.58 4.40
CA ALA A 513 -25.88 -3.43 4.36
C ALA A 513 -25.41 -3.67 2.91
N ARG A 514 -26.29 -4.14 2.01
CA ARG A 514 -25.94 -4.31 0.58
C ARG A 514 -25.48 -3.02 -0.10
N ARG A 515 -26.10 -1.87 0.21
CA ARG A 515 -25.62 -0.56 -0.28
C ARG A 515 -24.24 -0.19 0.25
N ALA A 516 -23.95 -0.48 1.53
CA ALA A 516 -22.63 -0.22 2.10
C ALA A 516 -21.53 -1.08 1.46
N LEU A 517 -21.77 -2.39 1.33
CA LEU A 517 -20.81 -3.30 0.69
C LEU A 517 -20.68 -3.04 -0.81
N THR A 518 -21.74 -2.57 -1.48
CA THR A 518 -21.66 -2.04 -2.86
C THR A 518 -20.77 -0.81 -2.94
N ALA A 519 -20.96 0.20 -2.07
CA ALA A 519 -20.09 1.38 -2.06
C ALA A 519 -18.63 1.02 -1.76
N LEU A 520 -18.36 0.05 -0.88
CA LEU A 520 -17.02 -0.46 -0.63
C LEU A 520 -16.44 -1.25 -1.82
N ARG A 521 -17.25 -2.08 -2.50
CA ARG A 521 -16.88 -2.82 -3.72
C ARG A 521 -16.40 -1.87 -4.81
N ASP A 522 -17.15 -0.81 -5.05
CA ASP A 522 -16.96 0.13 -6.16
C ASP A 522 -15.97 1.28 -5.83
N THR A 523 -15.38 1.28 -4.62
CA THR A 523 -14.36 2.27 -4.21
C THR A 523 -13.14 1.62 -3.56
N ALA A 524 -13.17 1.34 -2.25
CA ALA A 524 -12.05 0.78 -1.51
C ALA A 524 -11.55 -0.56 -2.09
N TYR A 525 -12.48 -1.41 -2.57
CA TYR A 525 -12.16 -2.70 -3.18
C TYR A 525 -11.99 -2.63 -4.72
N GLU A 526 -11.91 -1.42 -5.27
CA GLU A 526 -11.63 -1.10 -6.68
C GLU A 526 -10.54 0.00 -6.79
N ILE A 527 -9.37 -0.28 -6.20
CA ILE A 527 -8.24 0.66 -6.15
C ILE A 527 -7.81 1.11 -7.55
N SER A 528 -7.86 2.43 -7.77
CA SER A 528 -7.49 3.13 -9.00
C SER A 528 -6.28 4.08 -8.85
N SER A 529 -5.50 3.99 -7.76
CA SER A 529 -4.26 4.78 -7.58
C SER A 529 -3.17 4.34 -8.55
N THR A 530 -2.26 5.26 -8.91
CA THR A 530 -1.22 5.02 -9.93
C THR A 530 -0.25 3.89 -9.57
N ASP A 531 -0.02 3.64 -8.28
CA ASP A 531 0.81 2.54 -7.77
C ASP A 531 0.02 1.28 -7.37
N GLY A 532 -1.32 1.32 -7.46
CA GLY A 532 -2.20 0.20 -7.11
C GLY A 532 -2.39 -0.03 -5.61
N ARG A 533 -2.12 0.97 -4.75
CA ARG A 533 -2.18 0.84 -3.28
C ARG A 533 -3.32 1.65 -2.65
N PRO A 534 -3.91 1.21 -1.53
CA PRO A 534 -4.91 1.99 -0.81
C PRO A 534 -4.24 3.20 -0.12
N HIS A 535 -5.00 4.28 0.07
CA HIS A 535 -4.49 5.55 0.59
C HIS A 535 -4.66 5.67 2.11
N ASP A 536 -3.67 6.26 2.78
CA ASP A 536 -3.68 6.51 4.23
C ASP A 536 -4.17 7.94 4.56
N SER A 537 -4.21 8.27 5.85
CA SER A 537 -4.71 9.55 6.35
C SER A 537 -3.60 10.61 6.33
N ILE A 538 -3.82 11.77 5.71
CA ILE A 538 -2.84 12.88 5.77
C ILE A 538 -2.76 13.46 7.20
N PHE A 539 -3.74 13.18 8.06
CA PHE A 539 -3.63 13.44 9.51
C PHE A 539 -2.44 12.70 10.15
N ALA A 540 -2.03 11.55 9.62
CA ALA A 540 -0.87 10.80 10.09
C ALA A 540 0.48 11.31 9.54
N ALA A 541 0.47 12.26 8.58
CA ALA A 541 1.68 12.83 8.02
C ALA A 541 2.38 13.74 9.04
N ARG A 542 3.72 13.80 8.98
CA ARG A 542 4.49 14.92 9.54
C ARG A 542 3.97 16.22 8.90
N PRO A 543 3.49 17.22 9.67
CA PRO A 543 2.72 18.33 9.11
C PRO A 543 3.42 19.12 8.02
N SER A 544 2.73 19.25 6.89
CA SER A 544 3.11 20.11 5.76
C SER A 544 1.90 20.41 4.88
N LEU A 545 1.74 21.65 4.41
CA LEU A 545 0.78 22.01 3.36
C LEU A 545 1.06 21.28 2.01
N GLU A 546 2.26 20.72 1.88
CA GLU A 546 2.72 19.94 0.72
C GLU A 546 2.63 18.42 0.94
N ALA A 547 2.08 17.97 2.09
CA ALA A 547 1.80 16.55 2.31
C ALA A 547 0.76 16.02 1.30
N ARG A 548 1.02 14.83 0.75
CA ARG A 548 0.16 14.13 -0.22
C ARG A 548 -0.06 12.65 0.14
N SER A 549 0.31 12.28 1.36
CA SER A 549 0.21 10.93 1.94
C SER A 549 0.50 11.03 3.45
N GLY A 550 0.22 9.98 4.22
CA GLY A 550 0.62 9.88 5.64
C GLY A 550 2.11 9.54 5.85
N THR A 551 2.79 9.00 4.83
CA THR A 551 4.23 8.68 4.85
C THR A 551 4.83 8.64 3.45
N TYR A 552 6.15 8.75 3.35
CA TYR A 552 6.88 8.86 2.07
C TYR A 552 6.59 7.70 1.10
N PHE A 553 6.55 6.46 1.61
CA PHE A 553 6.36 5.24 0.80
C PHE A 553 4.90 4.78 0.64
N ALA A 554 3.93 5.60 1.05
CA ALA A 554 2.52 5.40 0.70
C ALA A 554 2.19 5.95 -0.70
N THR A 555 0.98 5.71 -1.19
CA THR A 555 0.51 6.29 -2.46
C THR A 555 0.32 7.81 -2.32
N HIS A 556 0.57 8.56 -3.40
CA HIS A 556 0.42 10.02 -3.46
C HIS A 556 -0.80 10.46 -4.28
N THR A 557 -1.68 9.51 -4.61
CA THR A 557 -2.93 9.68 -5.33
C THR A 557 -4.08 9.04 -4.56
N PRO A 558 -5.29 9.64 -4.53
CA PRO A 558 -6.47 8.97 -4.00
C PRO A 558 -6.66 7.59 -4.64
N ALA A 559 -6.91 6.59 -3.80
CA ALA A 559 -7.08 5.20 -4.25
C ALA A 559 -8.44 4.93 -4.93
N PHE A 560 -9.39 5.86 -4.83
CA PHE A 560 -10.74 5.76 -5.39
C PHE A 560 -11.40 7.15 -5.33
N ASP A 561 -12.61 7.28 -5.88
CA ASP A 561 -13.38 8.52 -5.80
C ASP A 561 -13.87 8.80 -4.37
N LEU A 562 -13.39 9.90 -3.78
CA LEU A 562 -13.55 10.16 -2.34
C LEU A 562 -15.00 10.45 -1.89
N PRO A 563 -15.84 11.16 -2.66
CA PRO A 563 -17.27 11.28 -2.39
C PRO A 563 -18.04 9.96 -2.44
N ASP A 564 -17.81 9.12 -3.44
CA ASP A 564 -18.63 7.92 -3.65
C ASP A 564 -18.47 6.90 -2.49
N PHE A 565 -17.32 6.92 -1.81
CA PHE A 565 -17.07 6.15 -0.59
C PHE A 565 -18.04 6.48 0.57
N ASP A 566 -18.59 7.70 0.64
CA ASP A 566 -19.52 8.08 1.72
C ASP A 566 -20.79 7.21 1.78
N GLY A 567 -21.13 6.56 0.66
CA GLY A 567 -22.20 5.54 0.61
C GLY A 567 -21.97 4.37 1.56
N ALA A 568 -20.72 4.05 1.90
CA ALA A 568 -20.38 3.02 2.88
C ALA A 568 -20.79 3.43 4.29
N LEU A 569 -20.41 4.64 4.73
CA LEU A 569 -20.77 5.19 6.04
C LEU A 569 -22.28 5.38 6.17
N ALA A 570 -22.93 5.97 5.16
CA ALA A 570 -24.37 6.18 5.14
C ALA A 570 -25.15 4.84 5.15
N GLY A 571 -24.66 3.84 4.40
CA GLY A 571 -25.24 2.50 4.39
C GLY A 571 -25.14 1.80 5.75
N LEU A 572 -23.96 1.80 6.38
CA LEU A 572 -23.75 1.16 7.69
C LEU A 572 -24.56 1.84 8.81
N LEU A 573 -24.70 3.16 8.81
CA LEU A 573 -25.60 3.86 9.74
C LEU A 573 -27.08 3.49 9.54
N ALA A 574 -27.48 3.19 8.30
CA ALA A 574 -28.86 2.85 7.95
C ALA A 574 -29.23 1.35 8.10
N VAL A 575 -28.27 0.45 8.40
CA VAL A 575 -28.54 -0.97 8.73
C VAL A 575 -29.56 -1.09 9.86
N LYS A 576 -30.54 -1.99 9.76
CA LYS A 576 -31.57 -2.21 10.80
C LYS A 576 -30.96 -2.53 12.17
N GLN A 577 -31.55 -2.02 13.26
CA GLN A 577 -31.04 -2.18 14.63
C GLN A 577 -30.64 -3.62 15.03
N PRO A 578 -31.40 -4.70 14.74
CA PRO A 578 -31.06 -6.04 15.20
C PRO A 578 -29.69 -6.54 14.73
N LEU A 579 -29.27 -6.17 13.51
CA LEU A 579 -28.00 -6.61 12.92
C LEU A 579 -26.78 -5.83 13.48
N ARG A 580 -27.01 -4.79 14.30
CA ARG A 580 -25.95 -3.90 14.82
C ARG A 580 -25.19 -4.45 16.03
N GLY A 581 -25.64 -5.56 16.62
CA GLY A 581 -25.03 -6.11 17.85
C GLY A 581 -23.64 -6.72 17.64
N SER A 582 -23.36 -7.23 16.43
CA SER A 582 -22.14 -7.97 16.11
C SER A 582 -20.85 -7.16 16.26
N ASP A 583 -19.75 -7.85 16.58
CA ASP A 583 -18.41 -7.25 16.56
C ASP A 583 -17.98 -6.91 15.12
N ALA A 584 -18.48 -7.68 14.16
CA ALA A 584 -18.38 -7.39 12.73
C ALA A 584 -18.94 -6.00 12.36
N TYR A 585 -20.19 -5.70 12.71
CA TYR A 585 -20.81 -4.40 12.43
C TYR A 585 -20.07 -3.24 13.12
N ARG A 586 -19.69 -3.42 14.39
CA ARG A 586 -18.98 -2.38 15.15
C ARG A 586 -17.56 -2.13 14.64
N TYR A 587 -16.86 -3.14 14.12
CA TYR A 587 -15.59 -2.94 13.41
C TYR A 587 -15.82 -2.13 12.12
N ASP A 588 -16.72 -2.61 11.25
CA ASP A 588 -16.90 -2.06 9.89
C ASP A 588 -17.39 -0.60 9.94
N LEU A 589 -18.31 -0.28 10.85
CA LEU A 589 -18.80 1.09 11.04
C LEU A 589 -17.72 2.03 11.59
N ALA A 590 -16.86 1.56 12.51
CA ALA A 590 -15.75 2.36 13.01
C ALA A 590 -14.72 2.65 11.91
N ASP A 591 -14.36 1.65 11.12
CA ASP A 591 -13.36 1.78 10.05
C ASP A 591 -13.88 2.63 8.89
N ALA A 592 -15.14 2.45 8.47
CA ALA A 592 -15.76 3.27 7.44
C ALA A 592 -15.87 4.75 7.87
N ALA A 593 -16.26 5.03 9.12
CA ALA A 593 -16.33 6.38 9.66
C ALA A 593 -14.93 7.04 9.79
N ARG A 594 -13.91 6.26 10.18
CA ARG A 594 -12.51 6.69 10.20
C ARG A 594 -11.98 6.98 8.79
N GLN A 595 -12.16 6.08 7.84
CA GLN A 595 -11.76 6.29 6.44
C GLN A 595 -12.48 7.49 5.83
N ALA A 596 -13.76 7.69 6.14
CA ALA A 596 -14.49 8.89 5.74
C ALA A 596 -13.86 10.19 6.28
N LEU A 597 -13.29 10.20 7.49
CA LEU A 597 -12.49 11.34 7.99
C LEU A 597 -11.15 11.47 7.26
N ALA A 598 -10.46 10.35 7.02
CA ALA A 598 -9.20 10.32 6.27
C ALA A 598 -9.37 10.90 4.85
N ASN A 599 -10.42 10.53 4.12
CA ASN A 599 -10.76 11.07 2.80
C ASN A 599 -10.88 12.61 2.82
N ARG A 600 -11.37 13.21 3.92
CA ARG A 600 -11.47 14.67 4.06
C ARG A 600 -10.12 15.36 4.28
N SER A 601 -9.10 14.66 4.79
CA SER A 601 -7.74 15.21 4.87
C SER A 601 -7.14 15.47 3.48
N TRP A 602 -7.37 14.57 2.52
CA TRP A 602 -6.97 14.72 1.11
C TRP A 602 -7.64 15.93 0.44
N LEU A 603 -8.94 16.14 0.68
CA LEU A 603 -9.70 17.25 0.12
C LEU A 603 -9.34 18.62 0.72
N LEU A 604 -9.03 18.67 2.02
CA LEU A 604 -8.82 19.92 2.75
C LEU A 604 -7.37 20.43 2.69
N ILE A 605 -6.37 19.56 2.51
CA ILE A 605 -4.95 20.00 2.54
C ILE A 605 -4.61 20.96 1.40
N GLY A 606 -5.14 20.73 0.19
CA GLY A 606 -4.98 21.65 -0.94
C GLY A 606 -5.67 22.99 -0.72
N GLN A 607 -6.78 23.02 0.02
CA GLN A 607 -7.51 24.25 0.33
C GLN A 607 -6.84 25.06 1.44
N LEU A 608 -6.29 24.39 2.47
CA LEU A 608 -5.37 25.00 3.45
C LEU A 608 -4.18 25.65 2.74
N GLN A 609 -3.56 24.94 1.79
CA GLN A 609 -2.43 25.43 1.03
C GLN A 609 -2.78 26.66 0.18
N SER A 610 -3.93 26.64 -0.51
CA SER A 610 -4.41 27.79 -1.29
C SER A 610 -4.76 28.99 -0.43
N ALA A 611 -5.45 28.80 0.71
CA ALA A 611 -5.77 29.89 1.63
C ALA A 611 -4.51 30.54 2.22
N TYR A 612 -3.51 29.73 2.60
CA TYR A 612 -2.22 30.22 3.08
C TYR A 612 -1.46 31.00 1.99
N ARG A 613 -1.34 30.45 0.78
CA ARG A 613 -0.66 31.10 -0.36
C ARG A 613 -1.35 32.40 -0.79
N ALA A 614 -2.67 32.48 -0.66
CA ALA A 614 -3.45 33.70 -0.93
C ALA A 614 -3.40 34.75 0.20
N LYS A 615 -2.73 34.44 1.34
CA LYS A 615 -2.78 35.20 2.60
C LYS A 615 -4.21 35.43 3.14
N ASP A 616 -5.17 34.55 2.82
CA ASP A 616 -6.53 34.62 3.35
C ASP A 616 -6.56 34.01 4.76
N THR A 617 -6.21 34.82 5.75
CA THR A 617 -6.21 34.44 7.18
C THR A 617 -7.59 33.97 7.66
N ALA A 618 -8.68 34.47 7.06
CA ALA A 618 -10.05 34.15 7.47
C ALA A 618 -10.49 32.77 6.96
N ALA A 619 -10.18 32.43 5.70
CA ALA A 619 -10.37 31.08 5.18
C ALA A 619 -9.39 30.09 5.83
N PHE A 620 -8.12 30.47 5.99
CA PHE A 620 -7.10 29.61 6.60
C PHE A 620 -7.48 29.21 8.03
N ARG A 621 -7.87 30.16 8.90
CA ARG A 621 -8.34 29.86 10.27
C ARG A 621 -9.54 28.92 10.27
N LYS A 622 -10.53 29.12 9.39
CA LYS A 622 -11.72 28.25 9.29
C LYS A 622 -11.33 26.83 8.87
N LEU A 623 -10.47 26.70 7.86
CA LEU A 623 -9.97 25.41 7.38
C LEU A 623 -9.11 24.69 8.44
N ALA A 624 -8.23 25.42 9.15
CA ALA A 624 -7.41 24.86 10.23
C ALA A 624 -8.27 24.40 11.43
N THR A 625 -9.30 25.18 11.78
CA THR A 625 -10.28 24.80 12.82
C THR A 625 -11.05 23.54 12.41
N LEU A 626 -11.46 23.45 11.13
CA LEU A 626 -12.11 22.26 10.59
C LEU A 626 -11.17 21.04 10.61
N TRP A 627 -9.93 21.20 10.16
CA TRP A 627 -8.90 20.15 10.15
C TRP A 627 -8.70 19.54 11.55
N LEU A 628 -8.43 20.37 12.56
CA LEU A 628 -8.23 19.91 13.94
C LEU A 628 -9.52 19.30 14.55
N LYS A 629 -10.71 19.78 14.16
CA LYS A 629 -12.00 19.16 14.54
C LYS A 629 -12.17 17.77 13.92
N LEU A 630 -11.80 17.57 12.66
CA LEU A 630 -11.89 16.26 12.00
C LEU A 630 -10.83 15.28 12.55
N MET A 631 -9.64 15.75 12.90
CA MET A 631 -8.65 14.95 13.63
C MET A 631 -9.18 14.50 15.01
N GLN A 632 -9.82 15.40 15.78
CA GLN A 632 -10.45 15.02 17.05
C GLN A 632 -11.58 14.01 16.84
N LEU A 633 -12.39 14.15 15.79
CA LEU A 633 -13.40 13.13 15.45
C LEU A 633 -12.79 11.78 15.05
N SER A 634 -11.55 11.76 14.55
CA SER A 634 -10.81 10.54 14.23
C SER A 634 -10.30 9.84 15.51
N GLU A 635 -9.76 10.61 16.45
CA GLU A 635 -9.44 10.16 17.81
C GLU A 635 -10.69 9.62 18.56
N ASP A 636 -11.83 10.30 18.44
CA ASP A 636 -13.10 9.88 19.03
C ASP A 636 -13.60 8.54 18.45
N ILE A 637 -13.64 8.39 17.11
CA ILE A 637 -14.22 7.19 16.48
C ILE A 637 -13.33 5.95 16.63
N THR A 638 -12.01 6.12 16.52
CA THR A 638 -11.05 5.04 16.77
C THR A 638 -11.12 4.56 18.23
N GLY A 639 -11.46 5.47 19.16
CA GLY A 639 -11.75 5.14 20.56
C GLY A 639 -12.94 4.18 20.78
N THR A 640 -13.77 3.92 19.77
CA THR A 640 -14.98 3.09 19.91
C THR A 640 -14.79 1.61 19.63
N HIS A 641 -13.64 1.16 19.12
CA HIS A 641 -13.43 -0.26 18.81
C HIS A 641 -12.00 -0.74 19.12
N ARG A 642 -11.89 -1.93 19.74
CA ARG A 642 -10.63 -2.47 20.29
C ARG A 642 -9.46 -2.55 19.30
N SER A 643 -9.75 -2.68 18.01
CA SER A 643 -8.76 -2.78 16.92
C SER A 643 -8.08 -1.45 16.57
N PHE A 644 -8.60 -0.33 17.07
CA PHE A 644 -8.09 1.01 16.81
C PHE A 644 -7.60 1.73 18.09
N LEU A 645 -7.18 0.98 19.11
CA LEU A 645 -6.64 1.52 20.36
C LEU A 645 -5.13 1.31 20.44
N LEU A 646 -4.38 2.35 20.84
CA LEU A 646 -2.93 2.22 21.10
C LEU A 646 -2.63 1.40 22.38
N GLY A 647 -3.52 1.43 23.38
CA GLY A 647 -3.31 0.79 24.68
C GLY A 647 -2.99 -0.71 24.64
N PRO A 648 -3.79 -1.56 23.96
CA PRO A 648 -3.52 -2.99 23.84
C PRO A 648 -2.17 -3.33 23.19
N TRP A 649 -1.69 -2.53 22.24
CA TRP A 649 -0.38 -2.71 21.60
C TRP A 649 0.78 -2.46 22.59
N LEU A 650 0.69 -1.38 23.37
CA LEU A 650 1.71 -1.05 24.38
C LEU A 650 1.66 -2.03 25.57
N GLU A 651 0.47 -2.43 26.03
CA GLU A 651 0.31 -3.39 27.14
C GLU A 651 0.79 -4.79 26.76
N ALA A 652 0.62 -5.23 25.49
CA ALA A 652 1.22 -6.46 24.98
C ALA A 652 2.76 -6.40 25.06
N ALA A 653 3.38 -5.31 24.59
CA ALA A 653 4.83 -5.10 24.71
C ALA A 653 5.32 -5.14 26.17
N ARG A 654 4.56 -4.55 27.10
CA ARG A 654 4.88 -4.55 28.53
C ARG A 654 4.75 -5.91 29.20
N ASN A 655 3.80 -6.74 28.77
CA ASN A 655 3.51 -8.07 29.31
C ASN A 655 4.47 -9.15 28.80
N MET A 656 5.21 -8.88 27.72
CA MET A 656 6.24 -9.77 27.19
C MET A 656 7.55 -9.75 28.02
N ALA A 657 7.76 -8.73 28.87
CA ALA A 657 8.91 -8.61 29.76
C ALA A 657 8.85 -9.55 30.98
N GLY A 658 10.02 -9.95 31.48
CA GLY A 658 10.18 -10.70 32.73
C GLY A 658 10.07 -12.23 32.59
N SER A 659 10.39 -12.94 33.67
CA SER A 659 10.49 -14.41 33.73
C SER A 659 9.19 -15.11 34.17
N ALA A 660 8.21 -14.40 34.73
CA ALA A 660 6.96 -14.98 35.19
C ALA A 660 6.04 -15.40 34.02
N ALA A 661 5.47 -16.59 34.10
CA ALA A 661 4.44 -17.04 33.17
C ALA A 661 3.16 -16.18 33.33
N PRO A 662 2.39 -15.93 32.26
CA PRO A 662 1.17 -15.13 32.34
C PRO A 662 0.03 -15.93 32.98
N GLY A 663 -0.07 -15.88 34.31
CA GLY A 663 -1.17 -16.46 35.08
C GLY A 663 -1.04 -16.16 36.57
N ARG A 664 -2.11 -15.63 37.19
CA ARG A 664 -2.21 -15.27 38.62
C ARG A 664 -1.11 -14.34 39.15
N ALA A 665 -1.15 -13.07 38.74
CA ALA A 665 -0.30 -12.00 39.31
C ALA A 665 -0.95 -10.59 39.24
N ARG A 666 -2.27 -10.50 39.50
CA ARG A 666 -2.97 -9.27 39.89
C ARG A 666 -3.93 -9.67 41.01
N GLU A 667 -4.02 -8.87 42.07
CA GLU A 667 -4.83 -9.11 43.29
C GLU A 667 -4.39 -10.26 44.23
N GLU A 668 -3.14 -10.22 44.71
CA GLU A 668 -2.82 -10.72 46.06
C GLU A 668 -2.01 -9.67 46.85
N PRO A 669 -2.20 -9.51 48.17
CA PRO A 669 -1.38 -8.62 48.99
C PRO A 669 0.06 -9.14 49.14
N MET A 670 0.98 -8.23 49.50
CA MET A 670 2.42 -8.51 49.66
C MET A 670 2.76 -9.62 50.69
N SER A 671 1.80 -10.03 51.53
CA SER A 671 1.91 -11.15 52.45
C SER A 671 1.94 -12.52 51.76
N ALA A 672 1.17 -12.73 50.69
CA ALA A 672 1.01 -14.05 50.07
C ALA A 672 2.28 -14.51 49.32
N ALA A 673 3.04 -13.57 48.76
CA ALA A 673 4.34 -13.85 48.12
C ALA A 673 5.42 -14.37 49.09
N MET A 674 5.19 -14.32 50.41
CA MET A 674 6.07 -14.90 51.43
C MET A 674 5.64 -16.31 51.88
N ASP A 675 4.44 -16.76 51.51
CA ASP A 675 3.80 -17.97 52.04
C ASP A 675 4.43 -19.32 51.63
N PRO A 676 5.24 -19.46 50.55
CA PRO A 676 6.03 -20.68 50.32
C PRO A 676 7.00 -21.03 51.45
N TRP A 677 7.25 -20.10 52.38
CA TRP A 677 8.12 -20.30 53.55
C TRP A 677 7.35 -20.60 54.85
N ALA A 678 6.02 -20.42 54.91
CA ALA A 678 5.25 -20.64 56.13
C ALA A 678 5.08 -22.13 56.48
N GLY A 679 5.08 -23.02 55.47
CA GLY A 679 4.88 -24.46 55.65
C GLY A 679 6.06 -25.26 56.22
N ALA A 680 7.21 -24.62 56.50
CA ALA A 680 8.46 -25.29 56.89
C ALA A 680 8.91 -25.05 58.35
N TRP A 681 8.06 -24.43 59.19
CA TRP A 681 8.42 -24.03 60.57
C TRP A 681 8.16 -25.11 61.64
N ALA A 682 8.39 -26.38 61.30
CA ALA A 682 8.41 -27.49 62.25
C ALA A 682 9.63 -28.39 61.99
N GLU A 683 10.39 -28.69 63.05
CA GLU A 683 11.45 -29.70 63.09
C GLU A 683 12.67 -29.49 62.15
N GLY A 684 13.42 -28.41 62.35
CA GLY A 684 14.76 -28.25 61.75
C GLY A 684 15.45 -26.94 62.12
N GLY A 685 16.44 -26.98 63.02
CA GLY A 685 17.11 -25.77 63.53
C GLY A 685 18.07 -25.13 62.51
N GLY A 686 17.70 -23.98 61.96
CA GLY A 686 18.56 -23.19 61.07
C GLY A 686 17.90 -21.87 60.65
N HIS A 687 18.01 -20.83 61.48
CA HIS A 687 17.52 -19.50 61.11
C HIS A 687 18.36 -18.92 59.96
N ALA A 688 17.71 -18.51 58.87
CA ALA A 688 18.34 -17.65 57.87
C ALA A 688 18.84 -16.37 58.54
N THR A 689 20.10 -16.03 58.32
CA THR A 689 20.71 -14.83 58.91
C THR A 689 20.10 -13.56 58.32
N ALA A 690 20.22 -12.44 59.04
CA ALA A 690 19.79 -11.13 58.55
C ALA A 690 20.48 -10.77 57.20
N ASP A 691 21.74 -11.19 57.02
CA ASP A 691 22.51 -11.00 55.79
C ASP A 691 21.96 -11.85 54.62
N GLU A 692 21.54 -13.09 54.88
CA GLU A 692 20.88 -13.93 53.86
C GLU A 692 19.51 -13.39 53.46
N MET A 693 18.73 -12.87 54.42
CA MET A 693 17.45 -12.20 54.14
C MET A 693 17.66 -10.92 53.33
N ALA A 694 18.64 -10.09 53.69
CA ALA A 694 19.00 -8.88 52.94
C ALA A 694 19.50 -9.22 51.53
N ALA A 695 20.33 -10.26 51.38
CA ALA A 695 20.79 -10.74 50.08
C ALA A 695 19.65 -11.29 49.21
N ALA A 696 18.64 -11.95 49.81
CA ALA A 696 17.44 -12.38 49.09
C ALA A 696 16.58 -11.19 48.64
N GLN A 697 16.37 -10.19 49.51
CA GLN A 697 15.65 -8.97 49.19
C GLN A 697 16.31 -8.16 48.06
N GLU A 698 17.63 -7.98 48.08
CA GLU A 698 18.34 -7.25 47.02
C GLU A 698 18.42 -8.06 45.71
N ARG A 699 18.47 -9.40 45.76
CA ARG A 699 18.29 -10.24 44.55
C ARG A 699 16.91 -10.06 43.92
N PHE A 700 15.85 -10.01 44.74
CA PHE A 700 14.49 -9.74 44.27
C PHE A 700 14.36 -8.33 43.69
N ALA A 701 14.85 -7.31 44.40
CA ALA A 701 14.86 -5.92 43.93
C ALA A 701 15.68 -5.77 42.63
N ALA A 702 16.80 -6.46 42.48
CA ALA A 702 17.57 -6.49 41.23
C ALA A 702 16.82 -7.17 40.08
N SER A 703 16.03 -8.21 40.36
CA SER A 703 15.14 -8.85 39.38
C SER A 703 14.05 -7.88 38.91
N GLU A 704 13.36 -7.22 39.83
CA GLU A 704 12.29 -6.26 39.49
C GLU A 704 12.81 -5.04 38.72
N ARG A 705 13.96 -4.45 39.15
CA ARG A 705 14.62 -3.36 38.42
C ARG A 705 14.99 -3.78 36.97
N LYS A 706 15.36 -5.05 36.76
CA LYS A 706 15.65 -5.60 35.43
C LYS A 706 14.38 -5.83 34.60
N ALA A 707 13.31 -6.37 35.19
CA ALA A 707 12.03 -6.59 34.52
C ALA A 707 11.37 -5.25 34.12
N ALA A 708 11.42 -4.24 34.98
CA ALA A 708 10.96 -2.89 34.68
C ALA A 708 11.74 -2.24 33.52
N SER A 709 13.06 -2.44 33.46
CA SER A 709 13.91 -1.96 32.37
C SER A 709 13.56 -2.64 31.04
N GLU A 710 13.40 -3.97 31.02
CA GLU A 710 12.94 -4.72 29.83
C GLU A 710 11.54 -4.28 29.38
N ARG A 711 10.61 -4.06 30.31
CA ARG A 711 9.27 -3.54 30.04
C ARG A 711 9.31 -2.18 29.35
N ALA A 712 10.11 -1.25 29.84
CA ALA A 712 10.27 0.07 29.24
C ALA A 712 10.98 0.01 27.86
N ALA A 713 11.95 -0.88 27.68
CA ALA A 713 12.63 -1.09 26.41
C ALA A 713 11.67 -1.65 25.33
N LEU A 714 10.88 -2.68 25.67
CA LEU A 714 9.89 -3.25 24.75
C LEU A 714 8.82 -2.22 24.41
N GLU A 715 8.30 -1.46 25.38
CA GLU A 715 7.36 -0.36 25.12
C GLU A 715 7.96 0.72 24.19
N ARG A 716 9.22 1.14 24.41
CA ARG A 716 9.91 2.05 23.48
C ARG A 716 9.89 1.47 22.06
N THR A 717 10.29 0.22 21.87
CA THR A 717 10.32 -0.38 20.53
C THR A 717 8.94 -0.49 19.89
N ALA A 718 7.88 -0.61 20.69
CA ALA A 718 6.49 -0.63 20.24
C ALA A 718 6.02 0.75 19.77
N ARG A 719 6.43 1.81 20.50
CA ARG A 719 6.17 3.22 20.13
C ARG A 719 6.98 3.65 18.92
N VAL A 720 8.27 3.34 18.89
CA VAL A 720 9.20 3.66 17.80
C VAL A 720 8.68 3.12 16.47
N LEU A 721 8.34 1.83 16.38
CA LEU A 721 7.96 1.19 15.11
C LEU A 721 6.84 1.93 14.38
N ILE A 722 5.78 2.32 15.11
CA ILE A 722 4.59 2.99 14.55
C ILE A 722 4.75 4.51 14.37
N THR A 723 5.90 5.08 14.73
CA THR A 723 6.21 6.52 14.63
C THR A 723 7.52 6.77 13.88
N THR A 724 8.66 6.96 14.55
CA THR A 724 9.97 7.22 13.91
C THR A 724 10.52 6.02 13.12
N TRP A 725 9.91 4.84 13.29
CA TRP A 725 10.28 3.52 12.80
C TRP A 725 11.57 2.97 13.40
N ALA A 726 12.65 3.76 13.44
CA ALA A 726 13.85 3.50 14.24
C ALA A 726 14.47 4.85 14.68
N ASP A 727 15.79 4.89 14.90
CA ASP A 727 16.51 6.13 15.23
C ASP A 727 16.71 7.02 13.99
N ARG A 728 17.19 8.26 14.20
CA ARG A 728 17.21 9.34 13.20
C ARG A 728 17.70 8.98 11.78
N PRO A 729 18.78 8.19 11.56
CA PRO A 729 19.24 7.83 10.22
C PRO A 729 18.17 7.13 9.36
N ALA A 730 17.29 6.34 9.99
CA ALA A 730 16.16 5.68 9.35
C ALA A 730 14.93 6.59 9.22
N ALA A 731 14.61 7.34 10.28
CA ALA A 731 13.45 8.22 10.29
C ALA A 731 13.55 9.33 9.22
N ASP A 732 14.71 9.98 9.14
CA ASP A 732 14.91 11.20 8.35
C ASP A 732 15.58 10.90 6.97
N PRO A 733 16.89 10.57 6.84
CA PRO A 733 17.48 10.15 5.56
C PRO A 733 16.84 8.91 4.93
N GLY A 734 16.54 7.88 5.75
CA GLY A 734 15.90 6.64 5.32
C GLY A 734 14.40 6.77 5.01
N ARG A 735 13.78 7.90 5.37
CA ARG A 735 12.36 8.22 5.11
C ARG A 735 11.34 7.22 5.68
N LEU A 736 11.72 6.48 6.72
CA LEU A 736 10.83 5.52 7.39
C LEU A 736 9.90 6.15 8.44
N ALA A 737 10.05 7.46 8.72
CA ALA A 737 9.12 8.18 9.60
C ALA A 737 7.65 8.00 9.15
N ASN A 738 6.82 7.60 10.10
CA ASN A 738 5.40 7.26 9.97
C ASN A 738 5.10 6.14 8.93
N TYR A 739 6.10 5.33 8.51
CA TYR A 739 5.90 4.22 7.55
C TYR A 739 4.79 3.26 8.02
N ALA A 740 4.75 3.00 9.33
CA ALA A 740 3.81 2.08 9.98
C ALA A 740 2.71 2.80 10.77
N ASN A 741 2.34 4.02 10.33
CA ASN A 741 1.39 4.89 11.03
C ASN A 741 0.05 4.21 11.36
N ARG A 742 -0.60 4.68 12.43
CA ARG A 742 -1.88 4.13 12.89
C ARG A 742 -2.88 5.26 13.13
N ASP A 743 -4.05 5.19 12.49
CA ASP A 743 -5.23 5.91 12.97
C ASP A 743 -5.72 5.15 14.22
N TRP A 744 -5.06 5.39 15.36
CA TRP A 744 -5.35 4.76 16.65
C TRP A 744 -5.62 5.81 17.72
N HIS A 745 -6.63 5.55 18.55
CA HIS A 745 -6.94 6.30 19.75
C HIS A 745 -5.72 6.35 20.68
N GLY A 746 -5.38 7.54 21.17
CA GLY A 746 -4.12 7.85 21.83
C GLY A 746 -3.00 8.24 20.86
N LEU A 747 -2.82 7.56 19.73
CA LEU A 747 -1.78 7.96 18.76
C LEU A 747 -2.18 9.21 17.96
N ILE A 748 -3.45 9.33 17.57
CA ILE A 748 -3.95 10.56 16.95
C ILE A 748 -3.90 11.69 17.99
N GLY A 749 -4.42 11.45 19.20
CA GLY A 749 -4.50 12.43 20.29
C GLY A 749 -3.14 12.95 20.81
N ASP A 750 -2.18 12.06 21.12
CA ASP A 750 -0.93 12.41 21.81
C ASP A 750 0.29 12.61 20.91
N PHE A 751 0.20 12.24 19.62
CA PHE A 751 1.32 12.33 18.67
C PHE A 751 0.97 13.17 17.42
N HIS A 752 -0.05 12.78 16.64
CA HIS A 752 -0.35 13.48 15.38
C HIS A 752 -1.08 14.83 15.56
N LEU A 753 -2.10 14.90 16.41
CA LEU A 753 -2.88 16.11 16.67
C LEU A 753 -2.06 17.27 17.26
N PRO A 754 -1.11 17.06 18.21
CA PRO A 754 -0.24 18.12 18.71
C PRO A 754 0.71 18.66 17.64
N GLN A 755 1.27 17.78 16.79
CA GLN A 755 2.11 18.19 15.66
C GLN A 755 1.34 19.11 14.69
N TRP A 756 0.17 18.66 14.20
CA TRP A 756 -0.65 19.43 13.25
C TRP A 756 -1.16 20.74 13.85
N ARG A 757 -1.52 20.75 15.14
CA ARG A 757 -1.89 21.96 15.88
C ARG A 757 -0.74 22.97 15.87
N ALA A 758 0.45 22.58 16.35
CA ALA A 758 1.61 23.47 16.42
C ALA A 758 2.02 24.03 15.05
N TYR A 759 1.93 23.22 14.00
CA TYR A 759 2.18 23.66 12.62
C TYR A 759 1.15 24.69 12.14
N LEU A 760 -0.15 24.42 12.29
CA LEU A 760 -1.21 25.31 11.82
C LEU A 760 -1.27 26.63 12.63
N GLU A 761 -0.98 26.59 13.93
CA GLU A 761 -0.89 27.78 14.78
C GLU A 761 0.33 28.65 14.39
N GLU A 762 1.49 28.05 14.13
CA GLU A 762 2.69 28.75 13.63
C GLU A 762 2.47 29.36 12.24
N LEU A 763 1.76 28.67 11.34
CA LEU A 763 1.35 29.21 10.04
C LEU A 763 0.39 30.40 10.18
N GLU A 764 -0.62 30.31 11.05
CA GLU A 764 -1.56 31.43 11.25
C GLU A 764 -0.83 32.66 11.84
N GLU A 765 0.12 32.44 12.76
CA GLU A 765 0.91 33.52 13.34
C GLU A 765 1.93 34.11 12.36
N ALA A 766 2.50 33.28 11.47
CA ALA A 766 3.35 33.76 10.38
C ALA A 766 2.58 34.67 9.40
N LEU A 767 1.32 34.34 9.08
CA LEU A 767 0.44 35.20 8.29
C LEU A 767 0.12 36.54 8.98
N LYS A 768 -0.18 36.53 10.29
CA LYS A 768 -0.46 37.77 11.05
C LYS A 768 0.73 38.72 11.10
N GLN A 769 1.94 38.18 11.21
CA GLN A 769 3.20 38.93 11.36
C GLN A 769 3.91 39.20 10.02
N ASP A 770 3.27 38.86 8.89
CA ASP A 770 3.79 38.87 7.51
C ASP A 770 5.24 38.36 7.37
N ARG A 771 5.51 37.19 7.97
CA ARG A 771 6.84 36.58 8.03
C ARG A 771 6.86 35.17 7.44
N ALA A 772 8.06 34.63 7.21
CA ALA A 772 8.22 33.20 6.98
C ALA A 772 7.85 32.40 8.26
N PRO A 773 7.22 31.22 8.12
CA PRO A 773 7.02 30.31 9.24
C PRO A 773 8.34 29.63 9.64
N LYS A 774 8.43 29.21 10.90
CA LYS A 774 9.56 28.43 11.41
C LYS A 774 9.63 27.07 10.74
N SER A 775 10.85 26.54 10.57
CA SER A 775 11.06 25.13 10.30
C SER A 775 10.81 24.29 11.55
N PHE A 776 10.35 23.05 11.36
CA PHE A 776 10.14 22.07 12.43
C PHE A 776 11.15 20.93 12.28
N ASP A 777 11.94 20.68 13.33
CA ASP A 777 12.64 19.39 13.47
C ASP A 777 11.64 18.38 14.05
N TRP A 778 10.93 17.67 13.18
CA TRP A 778 9.92 16.71 13.61
C TRP A 778 10.51 15.58 14.44
N TYR A 779 11.67 15.02 14.07
CA TYR A 779 12.31 13.95 14.85
C TYR A 779 12.60 14.38 16.29
N ALA A 780 13.06 15.62 16.51
CA ALA A 780 13.32 16.15 17.86
C ALA A 780 12.05 16.29 18.73
N LEU A 781 10.86 16.35 18.12
CA LEU A 781 9.56 16.35 18.81
C LEU A 781 9.00 14.93 18.99
N GLU A 782 9.34 14.01 18.08
CA GLU A 782 8.87 12.62 18.06
C GLU A 782 9.66 11.70 18.99
N GLU A 783 10.98 11.81 19.01
CA GLU A 783 11.86 10.95 19.82
C GLU A 783 11.51 10.98 21.32
N PRO A 784 11.18 12.13 21.95
CA PRO A 784 10.71 12.17 23.34
C PRO A 784 9.40 11.40 23.56
N TRP A 785 8.47 11.40 22.60
CA TRP A 785 7.23 10.63 22.70
C TRP A 785 7.50 9.12 22.72
N THR A 786 8.49 8.65 21.94
CA THR A 786 8.87 7.22 21.93
C THR A 786 9.39 6.70 23.27
N LYS A 787 9.84 7.60 24.16
CA LYS A 787 10.43 7.27 25.48
C LYS A 787 9.42 7.36 26.63
N LYS A 788 8.17 7.73 26.36
CA LYS A 788 7.08 7.78 27.35
C LYS A 788 6.67 6.37 27.81
N THR A 789 6.11 6.31 29.01
CA THR A 789 5.51 5.11 29.63
C THR A 789 4.06 5.35 30.09
N ASP A 790 3.37 6.31 29.47
CA ASP A 790 2.00 6.69 29.81
C ASP A 790 0.94 5.61 29.51
N THR A 791 -0.12 5.60 30.31
CA THR A 791 -1.22 4.63 30.20
C THR A 791 -2.26 5.10 29.20
N HIS A 792 -2.82 4.16 28.45
CA HIS A 792 -3.77 4.41 27.36
C HIS A 792 -4.95 3.43 27.49
N ALA A 793 -6.09 3.75 26.89
CA ALA A 793 -7.29 2.94 27.00
C ALA A 793 -7.11 1.51 26.47
N LEU A 794 -7.38 0.50 27.33
CA LEU A 794 -7.32 -0.93 26.99
C LEU A 794 -8.68 -1.49 26.49
N ARG A 795 -9.74 -0.70 26.58
CA ARG A 795 -11.12 -1.01 26.19
C ARG A 795 -11.72 0.21 25.47
N PRO A 796 -12.74 0.04 24.61
CA PRO A 796 -13.43 1.17 23.98
C PRO A 796 -13.94 2.21 24.98
N VAL A 797 -13.82 3.49 24.61
CA VAL A 797 -14.19 4.65 25.45
C VAL A 797 -15.49 5.34 25.00
N GLY A 798 -16.13 4.86 23.93
CA GLY A 798 -17.37 5.42 23.41
C GLY A 798 -18.16 4.44 22.55
N ASP A 799 -19.45 4.75 22.33
CA ASP A 799 -20.33 3.97 21.45
C ASP A 799 -20.02 4.25 19.98
N THR A 800 -19.78 3.19 19.20
CA THR A 800 -19.49 3.27 17.76
C THR A 800 -20.61 3.93 16.98
N HIS A 801 -21.87 3.55 17.21
CA HIS A 801 -22.96 4.02 16.35
C HIS A 801 -23.25 5.51 16.55
N ARG A 802 -23.35 5.96 17.81
CA ARG A 802 -23.48 7.38 18.16
C ARG A 802 -22.29 8.22 17.68
N THR A 803 -21.07 7.67 17.72
CA THR A 803 -19.87 8.40 17.29
C THR A 803 -19.77 8.47 15.77
N ALA A 804 -20.11 7.39 15.06
CA ALA A 804 -20.22 7.40 13.60
C ALA A 804 -21.33 8.34 13.12
N GLN A 805 -22.44 8.47 13.85
CA GLN A 805 -23.46 9.49 13.57
C GLN A 805 -22.91 10.92 13.78
N ARG A 806 -22.14 11.17 14.86
CA ARG A 806 -21.44 12.47 15.05
C ARG A 806 -20.47 12.79 13.91
N VAL A 807 -19.76 11.78 13.40
CA VAL A 807 -18.85 11.89 12.25
C VAL A 807 -19.65 12.21 10.98
N HIS A 808 -20.68 11.42 10.67
CA HIS A 808 -21.60 11.67 9.56
C HIS A 808 -22.18 13.09 9.59
N ASP A 809 -22.73 13.53 10.72
CA ASP A 809 -23.39 14.83 10.85
C ASP A 809 -22.39 15.99 10.76
N ALA A 810 -21.17 15.81 11.25
CA ALA A 810 -20.10 16.79 11.10
C ALA A 810 -19.63 16.91 9.64
N LEU A 811 -19.57 15.80 8.90
CA LEU A 811 -19.16 15.74 7.50
C LEU A 811 -20.26 16.21 6.56
N ALA A 812 -21.50 15.75 6.73
CA ALA A 812 -22.67 16.20 5.97
C ALA A 812 -22.92 17.72 6.10
N LYS A 813 -22.40 18.35 7.16
CA LYS A 813 -22.47 19.80 7.43
C LYS A 813 -21.15 20.54 7.19
N ALA A 814 -20.06 19.86 6.85
CA ALA A 814 -18.76 20.52 6.73
C ALA A 814 -18.73 21.45 5.50
N PRO A 815 -18.31 22.72 5.68
CA PRO A 815 -18.02 23.61 4.56
C PRO A 815 -16.74 23.16 3.83
N TYR A 816 -16.39 23.84 2.73
CA TYR A 816 -15.18 23.57 1.95
C TYR A 816 -15.15 22.17 1.28
N GLN A 817 -16.32 21.54 1.07
CA GLN A 817 -16.44 20.27 0.35
C GLN A 817 -16.89 20.46 -1.10
N GLY A 818 -16.14 21.26 -1.86
CA GLY A 818 -16.41 21.46 -3.28
C GLY A 818 -15.16 21.86 -4.05
N SER A 819 -14.94 21.20 -5.19
CA SER A 819 -13.82 21.45 -6.09
C SER A 819 -14.28 22.16 -7.36
N LEU A 820 -13.31 22.63 -8.15
CA LEU A 820 -13.54 23.40 -9.36
C LEU A 820 -12.44 23.09 -10.38
N SER A 821 -12.81 22.51 -11.52
CA SER A 821 -11.96 22.45 -12.71
C SER A 821 -12.41 23.49 -13.73
N VAL A 822 -11.46 24.08 -14.45
CA VAL A 822 -11.74 25.11 -15.47
C VAL A 822 -10.94 24.76 -16.73
N THR A 823 -11.62 24.79 -17.88
CA THR A 823 -11.09 24.45 -19.20
C THR A 823 -11.48 25.53 -20.21
N ALA A 824 -10.70 25.69 -21.28
CA ALA A 824 -10.96 26.67 -22.33
C ALA A 824 -10.85 26.02 -23.73
N ASP A 825 -11.77 26.39 -24.62
CA ASP A 825 -11.80 25.92 -26.01
C ASP A 825 -12.10 27.09 -26.97
N PRO A 826 -11.18 27.44 -27.91
CA PRO A 826 -9.82 26.92 -28.03
C PRO A 826 -8.92 27.32 -26.83
N PRO A 827 -7.83 26.56 -26.54
CA PRO A 827 -6.93 26.85 -25.43
C PRO A 827 -6.28 28.24 -25.45
N ALA A 828 -6.12 28.83 -26.65
CA ALA A 828 -5.86 30.26 -26.83
C ALA A 828 -6.90 30.84 -27.79
N LEU A 829 -7.52 31.96 -27.40
CA LEU A 829 -8.54 32.64 -28.19
C LEU A 829 -7.90 33.27 -29.44
N PRO A 830 -8.50 33.11 -30.64
CA PRO A 830 -8.04 33.83 -31.83
C PRO A 830 -8.32 35.33 -31.68
N ALA A 831 -7.36 36.18 -32.07
CA ALA A 831 -7.52 37.63 -32.02
C ALA A 831 -8.74 38.11 -32.83
N GLY A 832 -9.61 38.92 -32.21
CA GLY A 832 -10.89 39.37 -32.78
C GLY A 832 -12.00 38.31 -32.85
N GLY A 833 -11.73 37.06 -32.46
CA GLY A 833 -12.73 35.99 -32.38
C GLY A 833 -13.25 35.75 -30.96
N ASP A 834 -13.65 34.52 -30.68
CA ASP A 834 -14.25 34.08 -29.42
C ASP A 834 -13.83 32.65 -29.04
N GLY A 835 -14.25 32.23 -27.84
CA GLY A 835 -14.13 30.86 -27.34
C GLY A 835 -15.00 30.61 -26.12
N GLU A 836 -15.06 29.37 -25.66
CA GLU A 836 -15.74 28.95 -24.44
C GLU A 836 -14.75 28.87 -23.27
N LEU A 837 -15.06 29.54 -22.16
CA LEU A 837 -14.52 29.21 -20.85
C LEU A 837 -15.55 28.34 -20.12
N LYS A 838 -15.19 27.12 -19.76
CA LYS A 838 -16.05 26.15 -19.09
C LYS A 838 -15.53 25.87 -17.69
N ALA A 839 -16.36 26.10 -16.68
CA ALA A 839 -16.08 25.70 -15.30
C ALA A 839 -16.99 24.54 -14.90
N VAL A 840 -16.41 23.54 -14.23
CA VAL A 840 -17.14 22.42 -13.63
C VAL A 840 -16.89 22.45 -12.13
N PHE A 841 -17.92 22.82 -11.37
CA PHE A 841 -17.94 22.64 -9.92
C PHE A 841 -18.32 21.19 -9.60
N ARG A 842 -17.69 20.59 -8.58
CA ARG A 842 -18.11 19.31 -8.01
C ARG A 842 -18.44 19.47 -6.54
N ASN A 843 -19.55 18.87 -6.11
CA ASN A 843 -19.83 18.64 -4.71
C ASN A 843 -19.01 17.43 -4.22
N GLU A 844 -18.02 17.66 -3.36
CA GLU A 844 -17.12 16.61 -2.85
C GLU A 844 -17.63 16.01 -1.52
N ASN A 845 -18.88 16.30 -1.15
CA ASN A 845 -19.62 15.69 -0.05
C ASN A 845 -20.54 14.61 -0.63
N GLY A 846 -20.32 13.34 -0.29
CA GLY A 846 -21.18 12.23 -0.72
C GLY A 846 -22.37 11.96 0.21
N LEU A 847 -22.43 12.63 1.37
CA LEU A 847 -23.52 12.52 2.35
C LEU A 847 -24.66 13.53 2.11
N ARG A 848 -24.37 14.71 1.54
CA ARG A 848 -25.37 15.79 1.38
C ARG A 848 -25.19 16.59 0.10
N ALA A 849 -26.31 17.00 -0.48
CA ALA A 849 -26.35 17.96 -1.56
C ALA A 849 -25.87 19.35 -1.10
N THR A 850 -25.49 20.19 -2.05
CA THR A 850 -25.30 21.63 -1.81
C THR A 850 -26.65 22.36 -1.79
N GLY A 851 -26.69 23.54 -1.16
CA GLY A 851 -27.65 24.58 -1.54
C GLY A 851 -27.28 25.19 -2.91
N ALA A 852 -27.64 26.46 -3.10
CA ALA A 852 -27.25 27.19 -4.30
C ALA A 852 -25.72 27.25 -4.46
N VAL A 853 -25.25 27.04 -5.69
CA VAL A 853 -23.87 27.22 -6.13
C VAL A 853 -23.86 28.38 -7.13
N ASP A 854 -23.29 29.52 -6.73
CA ASP A 854 -23.19 30.70 -7.59
C ASP A 854 -21.77 30.85 -8.12
N LEU A 855 -21.63 30.98 -9.44
CA LEU A 855 -20.35 31.16 -10.14
C LEU A 855 -20.28 32.56 -10.75
N SER A 856 -19.28 33.35 -10.36
CA SER A 856 -19.08 34.72 -10.82
C SER A 856 -17.70 34.88 -11.46
N LEU A 857 -17.68 35.06 -12.78
CA LEU A 857 -16.51 35.33 -13.60
C LEU A 857 -16.26 36.85 -13.72
N THR A 858 -15.02 37.29 -13.53
CA THR A 858 -14.60 38.70 -13.72
C THR A 858 -13.22 38.78 -14.37
N GLY A 859 -12.87 39.93 -14.97
CA GLY A 859 -11.58 40.15 -15.67
C GLY A 859 -11.59 39.85 -17.17
N LEU A 860 -12.72 39.39 -17.73
CA LEU A 860 -12.90 39.12 -19.16
C LEU A 860 -14.03 40.01 -19.70
N ASP A 861 -13.64 41.14 -20.30
CA ASP A 861 -14.58 42.13 -20.81
C ASP A 861 -15.49 41.54 -21.90
N GLY A 862 -16.79 41.79 -21.80
CA GLY A 862 -17.78 41.30 -22.76
C GLY A 862 -18.09 39.80 -22.69
N ALA A 863 -17.49 39.03 -21.76
CA ALA A 863 -17.81 37.62 -21.55
C ALA A 863 -19.28 37.43 -21.11
N LYS A 864 -19.98 36.46 -21.71
CA LYS A 864 -21.41 36.21 -21.45
C LYS A 864 -21.66 34.76 -21.04
N PRO A 865 -22.31 34.49 -19.89
CA PRO A 865 -22.69 33.13 -19.53
C PRO A 865 -23.65 32.54 -20.58
N GLN A 866 -23.45 31.26 -20.90
CA GLN A 866 -24.31 30.46 -21.76
C GLN A 866 -25.25 29.56 -20.93
N ASP A 867 -24.81 29.16 -19.74
CA ASP A 867 -25.63 28.44 -18.74
C ASP A 867 -26.00 29.36 -17.56
N PRO A 868 -27.02 29.02 -16.75
CA PRO A 868 -27.32 29.74 -15.52
C PRO A 868 -26.13 29.74 -14.54
N THR A 869 -25.67 30.94 -14.17
CA THR A 869 -24.56 31.14 -13.21
C THR A 869 -24.92 30.81 -11.77
N SER A 870 -26.20 30.54 -11.47
CA SER A 870 -26.69 30.08 -10.17
C SER A 870 -27.36 28.72 -10.34
N VAL A 871 -26.73 27.68 -9.80
CA VAL A 871 -27.26 26.30 -9.83
C VAL A 871 -27.87 26.00 -8.46
N LYS A 872 -29.20 25.91 -8.41
CA LYS A 872 -29.98 25.88 -7.15
C LYS A 872 -29.59 24.78 -6.15
N ARG A 873 -29.11 23.64 -6.64
CA ARG A 873 -28.78 22.44 -5.88
C ARG A 873 -27.84 21.55 -6.69
N VAL A 874 -26.80 21.00 -6.08
CA VAL A 874 -25.93 19.97 -6.67
C VAL A 874 -25.99 18.74 -5.77
N GLY A 875 -26.29 17.57 -6.33
CA GLY A 875 -26.42 16.32 -5.55
C GLY A 875 -25.11 15.90 -4.86
N PRO A 876 -25.14 14.94 -3.91
CA PRO A 876 -23.92 14.37 -3.35
C PRO A 876 -23.04 13.77 -4.45
N GLY A 877 -21.73 13.99 -4.39
CA GLY A 877 -20.74 13.57 -5.42
C GLY A 877 -20.90 14.22 -6.82
N ALA A 878 -22.00 14.92 -7.08
CA ALA A 878 -22.41 15.37 -8.41
C ALA A 878 -21.70 16.64 -8.88
N ARG A 879 -21.82 16.92 -10.17
CA ARG A 879 -21.13 18.02 -10.88
C ARG A 879 -22.13 19.02 -11.44
N ALA A 880 -21.75 20.29 -11.47
CA ALA A 880 -22.46 21.39 -12.11
C ALA A 880 -21.53 22.10 -13.08
N THR A 881 -21.99 22.37 -14.30
CA THR A 881 -21.21 23.04 -15.36
C THR A 881 -21.79 24.43 -15.62
N VAL A 882 -20.92 25.44 -15.74
CA VAL A 882 -21.28 26.75 -16.29
C VAL A 882 -20.25 27.15 -17.33
N ARG A 883 -20.73 27.56 -18.50
CA ARG A 883 -19.93 28.00 -19.63
C ARG A 883 -20.13 29.50 -19.88
N TRP A 884 -19.08 30.19 -20.30
CA TRP A 884 -19.11 31.58 -20.75
C TRP A 884 -18.52 31.67 -22.15
N ARG A 885 -19.23 32.34 -23.07
CA ARG A 885 -18.64 32.78 -24.33
C ARG A 885 -17.78 34.00 -24.05
N VAL A 886 -16.49 33.90 -24.28
CA VAL A 886 -15.49 34.94 -24.05
C VAL A 886 -15.06 35.51 -25.40
N PRO A 887 -15.30 36.80 -25.70
CA PRO A 887 -14.72 37.45 -26.87
C PRO A 887 -13.25 37.77 -26.61
N ALA A 888 -12.40 37.62 -27.63
CA ALA A 888 -11.07 38.21 -27.63
C ALA A 888 -11.17 39.73 -27.86
N PRO A 889 -10.28 40.55 -27.27
CA PRO A 889 -10.20 41.98 -27.59
C PRO A 889 -9.97 42.22 -29.09
N ASP A 890 -10.88 42.98 -29.70
CA ASP A 890 -10.77 43.40 -31.10
C ASP A 890 -9.72 44.51 -31.27
N ARG A 891 -8.46 44.08 -31.37
CA ARG A 891 -7.30 44.95 -31.61
C ARG A 891 -6.10 44.15 -32.14
N PRO A 892 -5.18 44.76 -32.89
CA PRO A 892 -3.93 44.12 -33.29
C PRO A 892 -3.11 43.63 -32.08
N LEU A 893 -2.57 42.41 -32.21
CA LEU A 893 -1.64 41.83 -31.25
C LEU A 893 -0.27 42.52 -31.29
N LYS A 894 0.33 42.70 -30.12
CA LYS A 894 1.69 43.22 -29.89
C LYS A 894 2.68 42.09 -29.59
N ARG A 895 2.21 41.00 -28.96
CA ARG A 895 2.96 39.76 -28.67
C ARG A 895 2.30 38.55 -29.35
N PRO A 896 3.01 37.42 -29.55
CA PRO A 896 2.42 36.20 -30.14
C PRO A 896 1.35 35.56 -29.25
N LEU A 897 1.51 35.67 -27.92
CA LEU A 897 0.51 35.40 -26.90
C LEU A 897 0.34 36.63 -26.00
N GLU A 898 -0.90 37.04 -25.74
CA GLU A 898 -1.23 38.07 -24.75
C GLU A 898 -2.15 37.51 -23.65
N PRO A 899 -1.81 37.65 -22.36
CA PRO A 899 -2.62 37.12 -21.26
C PRO A 899 -3.88 37.93 -21.00
N LEU A 900 -4.98 37.23 -20.73
CA LEU A 900 -6.26 37.72 -20.24
C LEU A 900 -6.52 37.11 -18.85
N PRO A 901 -6.04 37.76 -17.77
CA PRO A 901 -6.22 37.26 -16.41
C PRO A 901 -7.67 37.39 -15.96
N TYR A 902 -8.23 36.30 -15.42
CA TYR A 902 -9.62 36.22 -14.96
C TYR A 902 -9.70 35.72 -13.51
N LYS A 903 -10.81 36.05 -12.86
CA LYS A 903 -11.11 35.58 -11.50
C LYS A 903 -12.49 34.94 -11.50
N LEU A 904 -12.53 33.66 -11.17
CA LEU A 904 -13.76 32.90 -10.98
C LEU A 904 -14.00 32.72 -9.47
N THR A 905 -15.02 33.40 -8.96
CA THR A 905 -15.57 33.13 -7.62
C THR A 905 -16.57 31.98 -7.71
N VAL A 906 -16.56 31.09 -6.72
CA VAL A 906 -17.68 30.18 -6.46
C VAL A 906 -18.17 30.38 -5.02
N GLU A 907 -19.47 30.52 -4.82
CA GLU A 907 -20.09 30.53 -3.50
C GLU A 907 -21.02 29.33 -3.35
N TYR A 908 -20.75 28.46 -2.36
CA TYR A 908 -21.44 27.18 -2.17
C TYR A 908 -21.44 26.74 -0.70
N GLY A 909 -22.33 25.82 -0.35
CA GLY A 909 -22.33 25.17 0.96
C GLY A 909 -23.31 24.00 0.99
N PRO A 910 -23.23 23.09 1.99
CA PRO A 910 -24.21 22.02 2.15
C PRO A 910 -25.63 22.57 2.30
N GLU A 911 -26.64 21.81 1.85
CA GLU A 911 -28.03 22.25 1.74
C GLU A 911 -28.64 22.69 3.08
N GLY A 912 -28.78 24.01 3.29
CA GLY A 912 -29.29 24.60 4.54
C GLY A 912 -28.22 25.05 5.54
N GLU A 913 -26.93 24.90 5.23
CA GLU A 913 -25.81 25.38 6.05
C GLU A 913 -25.20 26.68 5.49
N SER A 914 -24.37 27.35 6.30
CA SER A 914 -23.65 28.57 5.88
C SER A 914 -22.72 28.32 4.69
N ARG A 915 -22.86 29.15 3.64
CA ARG A 915 -22.03 29.09 2.44
C ARG A 915 -20.60 29.59 2.70
N VAL A 916 -19.66 29.05 1.91
CA VAL A 916 -18.30 29.54 1.78
C VAL A 916 -18.06 30.06 0.37
N ARG A 917 -17.18 31.06 0.27
CA ARG A 917 -16.73 31.64 -0.98
C ARG A 917 -15.30 31.17 -1.25
N THR A 918 -15.07 30.55 -2.40
CA THR A 918 -13.74 30.23 -2.92
C THR A 918 -13.44 31.09 -4.14
N ARG A 919 -12.15 31.20 -4.49
CA ARG A 919 -11.64 31.97 -5.62
C ARG A 919 -10.62 31.15 -6.38
N HIS A 920 -10.80 31.08 -7.69
CA HIS A 920 -9.81 30.60 -8.64
C HIS A 920 -9.34 31.81 -9.47
N ASP A 921 -8.05 32.09 -9.47
CA ASP A 921 -7.41 33.03 -10.39
C ASP A 921 -6.80 32.23 -11.53
N GLY A 922 -7.09 32.60 -12.77
CA GLY A 922 -6.60 31.93 -13.98
C GLY A 922 -6.27 32.94 -15.07
N THR A 923 -5.69 32.44 -16.17
CA THR A 923 -5.30 33.28 -17.32
C THR A 923 -5.70 32.57 -18.61
N LEU A 924 -6.61 33.18 -19.37
CA LEU A 924 -6.78 32.86 -20.79
C LEU A 924 -5.69 33.57 -21.60
N TYR A 925 -5.48 33.18 -22.84
CA TYR A 925 -4.54 33.86 -23.73
C TYR A 925 -5.21 34.20 -25.06
N VAL A 926 -4.88 35.35 -25.63
CA VAL A 926 -5.15 35.64 -27.05
C VAL A 926 -3.92 35.21 -27.83
N GLY A 927 -4.09 34.30 -28.78
CA GLY A 927 -3.06 33.82 -29.68
C GLY A 927 -3.20 34.41 -31.07
N GLY A 928 -2.08 34.77 -31.70
CA GLY A 928 -2.03 34.87 -33.16
C GLY A 928 -1.96 33.45 -33.75
N PRO A 929 -2.70 33.15 -34.83
CA PRO A 929 -2.78 31.80 -35.38
C PRO A 929 -1.41 31.30 -35.86
N LEU A 930 -1.11 30.04 -35.57
CA LEU A 930 0.08 29.37 -36.12
C LEU A 930 -0.06 29.17 -37.63
N ASP A 931 1.07 29.19 -38.34
CA ASP A 931 1.12 28.80 -39.74
C ASP A 931 0.68 27.33 -39.93
N ARG A 932 -0.08 27.06 -41.01
CA ARG A 932 -0.68 25.75 -41.29
C ARG A 932 0.34 24.62 -41.55
N SER A 933 1.59 24.96 -41.84
CA SER A 933 2.69 23.99 -41.97
C SER A 933 3.21 23.47 -40.63
N LEU A 934 2.82 24.09 -39.50
CA LEU A 934 3.30 23.74 -38.17
C LEU A 934 2.42 22.69 -37.49
N ARG A 935 2.97 22.11 -36.42
CA ARG A 935 2.32 21.18 -35.50
C ARG A 935 2.54 21.61 -34.06
N THR A 936 1.69 21.12 -33.18
CA THR A 936 1.76 21.35 -31.74
C THR A 936 1.54 20.06 -30.98
N ALA A 937 2.37 19.81 -29.98
CA ALA A 937 2.19 18.73 -29.01
C ALA A 937 2.41 19.27 -27.60
N THR A 938 1.68 18.73 -26.62
CA THR A 938 1.84 19.12 -25.21
C THR A 938 1.43 18.03 -24.24
N SER A 939 2.23 17.87 -23.19
CA SER A 939 1.97 17.10 -21.97
C SER A 939 1.90 18.01 -20.72
N ASN A 940 1.77 19.33 -20.91
CA ASN A 940 1.81 20.36 -19.86
C ASN A 940 0.78 21.49 -20.06
N ASP A 941 -0.35 21.18 -20.72
CA ASP A 941 -1.44 22.09 -21.08
C ASP A 941 -0.97 23.37 -21.80
N ALA A 942 0.07 23.28 -22.65
CA ALA A 942 0.64 24.46 -23.29
C ALA A 942 -0.31 25.13 -24.29
N VAL A 943 -0.30 26.47 -24.25
CA VAL A 943 -0.93 27.33 -25.22
C VAL A 943 0.13 27.97 -26.12
N PHE A 944 -0.24 28.19 -27.37
CA PHE A 944 0.68 28.56 -28.45
C PHE A 944 0.16 29.76 -29.23
N GLY A 945 1.07 30.61 -29.71
CA GLY A 945 0.71 31.71 -30.60
C GLY A 945 1.89 32.21 -31.44
N GLN A 946 1.59 32.71 -32.64
CA GLN A 946 2.55 33.24 -33.60
C GLN A 946 2.16 34.65 -34.03
N LEU A 947 3.15 35.54 -34.16
CA LEU A 947 2.98 36.89 -34.67
C LEU A 947 4.17 37.25 -35.57
N LYS A 948 4.00 37.03 -36.88
CA LYS A 948 5.05 37.07 -37.91
C LYS A 948 6.10 35.97 -37.67
N ASP A 949 7.36 36.35 -37.52
CA ASP A 949 8.53 35.51 -37.22
C ASP A 949 8.68 35.15 -35.73
N ARG A 950 7.82 35.71 -34.88
CA ARG A 950 7.86 35.54 -33.42
C ARG A 950 6.83 34.53 -32.95
N PHE A 951 7.21 33.71 -31.98
CA PHE A 951 6.38 32.68 -31.36
C PHE A 951 6.35 32.84 -29.85
N ALA A 952 5.29 32.37 -29.21
CA ALA A 952 5.22 32.24 -27.77
C ALA A 952 4.60 30.89 -27.39
N ILE A 953 5.14 30.31 -26.32
CA ILE A 953 4.64 29.08 -25.70
C ILE A 953 4.45 29.39 -24.21
N ASN A 954 3.27 29.17 -23.66
CA ASN A 954 3.04 29.22 -22.22
C ASN A 954 2.49 27.88 -21.75
N GLY A 955 3.15 27.23 -20.80
CA GLY A 955 2.75 25.91 -20.29
C GLY A 955 3.13 25.72 -18.82
N ALA A 956 2.64 24.62 -18.24
CA ALA A 956 3.05 24.16 -16.91
C ALA A 956 4.31 23.26 -17.03
N GLY A 957 4.46 22.29 -16.14
CA GLY A 957 5.45 21.22 -16.25
C GLY A 957 6.23 21.01 -14.95
N LYS A 958 6.13 19.80 -14.41
CA LYS A 958 6.86 19.31 -13.24
C LYS A 958 8.36 19.22 -13.51
N ASP A 959 8.75 18.49 -14.56
CA ASP A 959 10.11 18.37 -15.09
C ASP A 959 10.09 17.84 -16.54
N LEU A 960 11.26 17.80 -17.17
CA LEU A 960 11.54 17.11 -18.44
C LEU A 960 12.85 16.31 -18.27
N TRP A 961 12.78 15.24 -17.48
CA TRP A 961 13.94 14.48 -17.00
C TRP A 961 13.53 13.07 -16.57
N LYS A 962 14.19 12.06 -17.15
CA LYS A 962 13.88 10.63 -16.94
C LYS A 962 12.38 10.36 -17.09
N GLY A 963 11.77 9.53 -16.24
CA GLY A 963 10.33 9.23 -16.20
C GLY A 963 9.43 10.39 -15.74
N THR A 964 9.67 11.62 -16.19
CA THR A 964 8.74 12.76 -16.12
C THR A 964 8.98 13.65 -17.34
N GLU A 965 8.01 13.69 -18.24
CA GLU A 965 8.14 14.24 -19.59
C GLU A 965 7.07 15.31 -19.88
N GLU A 966 7.04 16.38 -19.08
CA GLU A 966 6.00 17.42 -19.16
C GLU A 966 6.51 18.66 -19.90
N PHE A 967 6.16 18.81 -21.18
CA PHE A 967 6.56 19.95 -22.02
C PHE A 967 5.54 20.29 -23.11
N GLY A 968 5.70 21.46 -23.73
CA GLY A 968 4.89 21.90 -24.87
C GLY A 968 5.78 22.38 -26.01
N THR A 969 5.44 22.01 -27.24
CA THR A 969 6.27 22.30 -28.44
C THR A 969 5.45 22.75 -29.65
N VAL A 970 6.03 23.68 -30.42
CA VAL A 970 5.63 24.01 -31.80
C VAL A 970 6.72 23.50 -32.73
N TYR A 971 6.39 22.60 -33.65
CA TYR A 971 7.38 21.85 -34.43
C TYR A 971 6.99 21.66 -35.90
N ARG A 972 7.93 21.15 -36.70
CA ARG A 972 7.72 20.64 -38.07
C ARG A 972 8.05 19.15 -38.11
N GLU A 973 7.22 18.37 -38.78
CA GLU A 973 7.38 16.92 -38.95
C GLU A 973 8.61 16.59 -39.81
N GLY A 974 9.47 15.67 -39.37
CA GLY A 974 10.62 15.17 -40.15
C GLY A 974 11.61 16.23 -40.66
N ALA A 975 11.77 17.34 -39.91
CA ALA A 975 12.46 18.56 -40.30
C ALA A 975 13.97 18.64 -39.97
N LEU A 976 14.54 17.64 -39.27
CA LEU A 976 15.98 17.57 -38.96
C LEU A 976 16.59 16.24 -39.45
N ARG A 977 17.21 16.27 -40.63
CA ARG A 977 17.87 15.13 -41.29
C ARG A 977 19.39 15.20 -41.11
N ASP A 978 20.11 14.23 -41.65
CA ASP A 978 21.58 14.26 -41.63
C ASP A 978 22.12 15.48 -42.42
N GLY A 979 22.99 16.28 -41.78
CA GLY A 979 23.55 17.51 -42.33
C GLY A 979 22.75 18.78 -42.02
N ASP A 980 21.49 18.67 -41.57
CA ASP A 980 20.64 19.82 -41.27
C ASP A 980 21.01 20.51 -39.93
N SER A 981 20.56 21.75 -39.76
CA SER A 981 20.56 22.44 -38.47
C SER A 981 19.34 23.33 -38.30
N VAL A 982 18.68 23.25 -37.14
CA VAL A 982 17.60 24.17 -36.76
C VAL A 982 18.18 25.29 -35.90
N THR A 983 17.73 26.54 -36.12
CA THR A 983 18.18 27.72 -35.36
C THR A 983 16.98 28.52 -34.85
N ALA A 984 17.04 29.01 -33.61
CA ALA A 984 16.05 29.96 -33.08
C ALA A 984 16.64 30.88 -32.00
N LYS A 985 16.13 32.10 -31.88
CA LYS A 985 16.43 33.01 -30.76
C LYS A 985 15.38 32.87 -29.68
N VAL A 986 15.77 32.40 -28.49
CA VAL A 986 14.95 32.53 -27.28
C VAL A 986 15.07 33.99 -26.84
N THR A 987 14.00 34.75 -26.97
CA THR A 987 13.98 36.20 -26.72
C THR A 987 13.68 36.52 -25.25
N SER A 988 12.78 35.76 -24.62
CA SER A 988 12.49 35.84 -23.19
C SER A 988 12.01 34.48 -22.64
N GLN A 989 12.16 34.29 -21.33
CA GLN A 989 11.68 33.12 -20.59
C GLN A 989 11.35 33.54 -19.17
N GLU A 990 10.18 33.17 -18.67
CA GLU A 990 9.80 33.39 -17.26
C GLU A 990 10.52 32.40 -16.32
N ALA A 991 10.91 32.90 -15.14
CA ALA A 991 11.74 32.15 -14.18
C ALA A 991 10.91 31.28 -13.22
N THR A 992 10.10 30.36 -13.75
CA THR A 992 9.25 29.44 -12.96
C THR A 992 10.01 28.46 -12.07
N GLY A 993 11.28 28.20 -12.39
CA GLY A 993 12.20 27.38 -11.62
C GLY A 993 13.64 27.52 -12.11
N PRO A 994 14.65 27.13 -11.33
CA PRO A 994 16.06 27.25 -11.72
C PRO A 994 16.42 26.41 -12.95
N TRP A 995 15.63 25.35 -13.21
CA TRP A 995 15.76 24.41 -14.32
C TRP A 995 14.59 24.48 -15.32
N ALA A 996 13.76 25.55 -15.27
CA ALA A 996 12.77 25.81 -16.33
C ALA A 996 13.50 25.88 -17.69
N ARG A 997 12.96 25.27 -18.73
CA ARG A 997 13.67 25.13 -20.03
C ARG A 997 12.89 25.81 -21.14
N ALA A 998 13.62 26.50 -22.02
CA ALA A 998 13.10 27.01 -23.29
C ALA A 998 14.18 26.94 -24.37
N GLY A 999 13.83 26.47 -25.57
CA GLY A 999 14.81 26.37 -26.66
C GLY A 999 14.36 25.48 -27.81
N LEU A 1000 15.31 24.73 -28.37
CA LEU A 1000 15.13 23.79 -29.46
C LEU A 1000 14.96 22.36 -28.94
N VAL A 1001 14.08 21.58 -29.56
CA VAL A 1001 13.88 20.15 -29.31
C VAL A 1001 13.90 19.37 -30.63
N ALA A 1002 14.39 18.13 -30.60
CA ALA A 1002 14.18 17.16 -31.66
C ALA A 1002 13.95 15.74 -31.10
N ARG A 1003 13.11 14.96 -31.78
CA ARG A 1003 12.76 13.57 -31.41
C ARG A 1003 12.32 12.81 -32.67
N ASN A 1004 12.33 11.47 -32.66
CA ASN A 1004 11.81 10.70 -33.79
C ASN A 1004 10.32 11.00 -34.07
N THR A 1005 9.53 11.23 -33.03
CA THR A 1005 8.17 11.77 -33.13
C THR A 1005 7.85 12.66 -31.93
N LEU A 1006 7.53 13.93 -32.14
CA LEU A 1006 7.15 14.87 -31.08
C LEU A 1006 5.66 14.81 -30.70
N ALA A 1007 4.84 14.10 -31.50
CA ALA A 1007 3.42 13.85 -31.23
C ALA A 1007 3.14 12.71 -30.21
N ALA A 1008 4.15 11.93 -29.82
CA ALA A 1008 3.97 10.80 -28.91
C ALA A 1008 3.51 11.30 -27.52
N PRO A 1009 2.47 10.70 -26.89
CA PRO A 1009 2.07 11.09 -25.53
C PRO A 1009 3.19 10.82 -24.54
N GLY A 1010 3.49 11.78 -23.67
CA GLY A 1010 4.44 11.62 -22.56
C GLY A 1010 3.91 10.69 -21.46
N GLY A 1011 3.78 9.40 -21.77
CA GLY A 1011 3.27 8.37 -20.86
C GLY A 1011 4.27 7.99 -19.76
N GLN A 1012 3.74 7.42 -18.67
CA GLN A 1012 4.56 6.94 -17.55
C GLN A 1012 5.13 5.53 -17.77
N ARG A 1013 5.00 4.96 -18.99
CA ARG A 1013 5.53 3.65 -19.37
C ARG A 1013 6.46 3.80 -20.56
N ALA A 1014 7.58 3.06 -20.58
CA ALA A 1014 8.55 3.05 -21.68
C ALA A 1014 8.03 2.40 -22.99
N ALA A 1015 6.73 2.04 -23.05
CA ALA A 1015 6.04 1.66 -24.29
C ALA A 1015 5.37 2.86 -24.99
N ASP A 1016 5.24 3.99 -24.28
CA ASP A 1016 4.56 5.20 -24.76
C ASP A 1016 5.57 6.28 -25.24
N THR A 1017 6.85 6.14 -24.89
CA THR A 1017 7.92 7.09 -25.24
C THR A 1017 8.45 6.92 -26.67
N SER A 1018 8.82 8.02 -27.32
CA SER A 1018 9.54 7.98 -28.60
C SER A 1018 11.06 8.00 -28.36
N PRO A 1019 11.85 7.06 -28.91
CA PRO A 1019 13.31 7.10 -28.83
C PRO A 1019 13.91 8.28 -29.60
N GLY A 1020 15.21 8.52 -29.39
CA GLY A 1020 16.00 9.48 -30.16
C GLY A 1020 15.82 10.92 -29.69
N PHE A 1021 15.76 11.16 -28.38
CA PHE A 1021 15.34 12.44 -27.81
C PHE A 1021 16.50 13.39 -27.48
N VAL A 1022 16.42 14.66 -27.90
CA VAL A 1022 17.43 15.69 -27.59
C VAL A 1022 16.80 17.09 -27.48
N ASN A 1023 17.29 17.90 -26.54
CA ASN A 1023 16.98 19.33 -26.49
C ASN A 1023 18.20 20.21 -26.21
N LEU A 1024 18.15 21.44 -26.73
CA LEU A 1024 19.10 22.50 -26.47
C LEU A 1024 18.33 23.70 -25.93
N ALA A 1025 18.47 23.98 -24.64
CA ALA A 1025 17.63 24.95 -23.93
C ALA A 1025 18.42 25.91 -23.05
N VAL A 1026 17.97 27.16 -22.98
CA VAL A 1026 18.38 28.10 -21.93
C VAL A 1026 17.54 27.87 -20.67
N THR A 1027 18.11 28.23 -19.52
CA THR A 1027 17.49 28.11 -18.21
C THR A 1027 17.70 29.38 -17.37
N PRO A 1028 16.80 29.71 -16.42
CA PRO A 1028 16.92 30.93 -15.62
C PRO A 1028 18.15 31.01 -14.70
N ALA A 1029 18.73 29.86 -14.30
CA ALA A 1029 19.83 29.79 -13.33
C ALA A 1029 21.02 28.89 -13.75
N ASN A 1030 20.82 27.92 -14.65
CA ASN A 1030 21.81 26.86 -14.92
C ASN A 1030 22.59 27.04 -16.24
N GLY A 1031 22.30 28.10 -17.02
CA GLY A 1031 22.94 28.38 -18.31
C GLY A 1031 22.17 27.79 -19.49
N VAL A 1032 22.88 27.52 -20.59
CA VAL A 1032 22.37 26.73 -21.72
C VAL A 1032 22.80 25.29 -21.56
N ALA A 1033 21.85 24.34 -21.63
CA ALA A 1033 22.08 22.91 -21.54
C ALA A 1033 21.66 22.21 -22.85
N LEU A 1034 22.50 21.25 -23.28
CA LEU A 1034 22.19 20.25 -24.29
C LEU A 1034 21.89 18.95 -23.53
N SER A 1035 20.62 18.58 -23.42
CA SER A 1035 20.14 17.37 -22.73
C SER A 1035 19.75 16.32 -23.76
N TYR A 1036 20.05 15.05 -23.50
CA TYR A 1036 19.82 13.96 -24.46
C TYR A 1036 19.50 12.63 -23.79
N ASP A 1037 18.80 11.79 -24.55
CA ASP A 1037 18.64 10.34 -24.44
C ASP A 1037 20.00 9.67 -24.74
N SER A 1038 20.57 8.93 -23.79
CA SER A 1038 21.91 8.34 -23.93
C SER A 1038 22.00 6.82 -23.89
N ASP A 1039 20.94 6.12 -23.47
CA ASP A 1039 20.81 4.66 -23.55
C ASP A 1039 19.79 4.20 -24.61
N GLY A 1040 18.83 5.04 -25.00
CA GLY A 1040 17.79 4.77 -25.98
C GLY A 1040 16.40 4.50 -25.40
N ASP A 1041 16.14 4.77 -24.11
CA ASP A 1041 14.80 4.61 -23.50
C ASP A 1041 13.76 5.66 -23.96
N GLY A 1042 14.22 6.70 -24.68
CA GLY A 1042 13.40 7.77 -25.21
C GLY A 1042 13.08 8.90 -24.22
N THR A 1043 13.64 8.87 -23.01
CA THR A 1043 13.59 9.96 -22.04
C THR A 1043 14.88 10.79 -22.08
N LEU A 1044 15.03 11.78 -21.19
CA LEU A 1044 16.27 12.57 -21.08
C LEU A 1044 16.96 12.26 -19.75
N ASP A 1045 18.07 11.53 -19.81
CA ASP A 1045 18.81 11.04 -18.63
C ASP A 1045 20.06 11.85 -18.30
N THR A 1046 20.63 12.57 -19.28
CA THR A 1046 21.94 13.23 -19.19
C THR A 1046 21.99 14.60 -19.89
N TYR A 1047 23.00 15.42 -19.56
CA TYR A 1047 23.24 16.71 -20.21
C TYR A 1047 24.71 17.14 -20.24
N LYS A 1048 25.02 18.09 -21.15
CA LYS A 1048 26.19 18.98 -21.10
C LYS A 1048 25.69 20.43 -21.04
N ARG A 1049 26.44 21.36 -20.46
CA ARG A 1049 25.98 22.75 -20.29
C ARG A 1049 27.10 23.80 -20.27
N VAL A 1050 26.74 25.04 -20.61
CA VAL A 1050 27.58 26.23 -20.41
C VAL A 1050 26.83 27.22 -19.52
N THR A 1051 27.40 27.49 -18.35
CA THR A 1051 26.82 28.34 -17.30
C THR A 1051 26.90 29.84 -17.62
N GLY A 1052 26.16 30.65 -16.86
CA GLY A 1052 26.24 32.13 -16.91
C GLY A 1052 25.47 32.80 -18.06
N VAL A 1053 24.87 32.03 -18.98
CA VAL A 1053 24.01 32.54 -20.05
C VAL A 1053 22.54 32.51 -19.61
N LYS A 1054 21.76 33.51 -20.05
CA LYS A 1054 20.29 33.58 -19.91
C LYS A 1054 19.69 34.07 -21.23
N ALA A 1055 18.37 34.04 -21.37
CA ALA A 1055 17.69 34.73 -22.46
C ALA A 1055 17.91 36.27 -22.35
N PRO A 1056 18.03 37.02 -23.45
CA PRO A 1056 17.97 36.56 -24.84
C PRO A 1056 19.23 35.81 -25.30
N VAL A 1057 19.04 34.71 -26.03
CA VAL A 1057 20.15 33.90 -26.60
C VAL A 1057 19.68 33.21 -27.89
N THR A 1058 20.55 33.14 -28.89
CA THR A 1058 20.31 32.37 -30.12
C THR A 1058 20.93 30.98 -29.97
N LEU A 1059 20.15 29.95 -30.30
CA LEU A 1059 20.51 28.54 -30.16
C LEU A 1059 20.50 27.88 -31.55
N ARG A 1060 21.47 27.00 -31.81
CA ARG A 1060 21.53 26.15 -33.01
C ARG A 1060 21.76 24.70 -32.61
N LEU A 1061 20.95 23.80 -33.14
CA LEU A 1061 21.10 22.36 -33.01
C LEU A 1061 21.37 21.77 -34.41
N SER A 1062 22.60 21.29 -34.62
CA SER A 1062 23.06 20.74 -35.91
C SER A 1062 23.23 19.22 -35.81
N ARG A 1063 22.88 18.49 -36.87
CA ARG A 1063 22.90 17.02 -36.90
C ARG A 1063 23.96 16.48 -37.86
N LYS A 1064 24.65 15.41 -37.45
CA LYS A 1064 25.48 14.57 -38.32
C LYS A 1064 25.34 13.09 -37.95
N GLY A 1065 24.58 12.33 -38.73
CA GLY A 1065 24.18 10.95 -38.44
C GLY A 1065 23.39 10.87 -37.14
N ASN A 1066 23.97 10.23 -36.11
CA ASN A 1066 23.44 10.21 -34.75
C ASN A 1066 24.17 11.16 -33.78
N ALA A 1067 25.08 12.00 -34.28
CA ALA A 1067 25.74 13.04 -33.49
C ALA A 1067 24.99 14.38 -33.61
N PHE A 1068 24.79 15.03 -32.46
CA PHE A 1068 24.06 16.30 -32.34
C PHE A 1068 24.98 17.33 -31.69
N LYS A 1069 25.19 18.45 -32.39
CA LYS A 1069 25.97 19.58 -31.93
C LYS A 1069 25.04 20.70 -31.44
N GLY A 1070 25.12 21.03 -30.15
CA GLY A 1070 24.43 22.17 -29.58
C GLY A 1070 25.34 23.38 -29.48
N GLU A 1071 24.90 24.54 -29.99
CA GLU A 1071 25.68 25.78 -30.01
C GLU A 1071 24.82 26.97 -29.58
N LEU A 1072 25.44 27.96 -28.93
CA LEU A 1072 24.80 29.21 -28.52
C LEU A 1072 25.52 30.44 -29.09
N SER A 1073 24.77 31.52 -29.28
CA SER A 1073 25.26 32.85 -29.62
C SER A 1073 24.56 33.91 -28.76
N THR A 1074 25.34 34.85 -28.23
CA THR A 1074 24.85 36.00 -27.44
C THR A 1074 24.97 37.33 -28.22
N ASP A 1075 25.27 37.27 -29.52
CA ASP A 1075 25.55 38.42 -30.39
C ASP A 1075 24.76 38.38 -31.72
N ASP A 1076 23.63 37.68 -31.69
CA ASP A 1076 22.71 37.46 -32.81
C ASP A 1076 23.32 36.73 -34.02
N GLY A 1077 24.01 35.64 -33.71
CA GLY A 1077 24.52 34.66 -34.68
C GLY A 1077 25.89 34.98 -35.28
N LYS A 1078 26.55 36.06 -34.82
CA LYS A 1078 27.85 36.50 -35.35
C LYS A 1078 29.00 35.64 -34.84
N SER A 1079 28.96 35.23 -33.58
CA SER A 1079 29.86 34.23 -33.00
C SER A 1079 29.08 33.10 -32.34
N TRP A 1080 29.60 31.88 -32.47
CA TRP A 1080 28.99 30.66 -31.97
C TRP A 1080 29.93 29.96 -31.00
N ARG A 1081 29.42 29.64 -29.82
CA ARG A 1081 30.11 28.83 -28.81
C ARG A 1081 29.41 27.49 -28.68
N GLU A 1082 30.18 26.42 -28.85
CA GLU A 1082 29.70 25.06 -28.64
C GLU A 1082 29.33 24.83 -27.15
N VAL A 1083 28.22 24.13 -26.94
CA VAL A 1083 27.81 23.60 -25.63
C VAL A 1083 28.33 22.18 -25.46
N ALA A 1084 28.10 21.34 -26.46
CA ALA A 1084 28.77 20.06 -26.69
C ALA A 1084 28.36 19.49 -28.06
N THR A 1085 29.11 18.47 -28.50
CA THR A 1085 28.66 17.48 -29.47
C THR A 1085 28.40 16.16 -28.73
N VAL A 1086 27.21 15.59 -28.88
CA VAL A 1086 26.75 14.36 -28.19
C VAL A 1086 26.29 13.32 -29.19
N LYS A 1087 26.16 12.05 -28.78
CA LYS A 1087 25.49 11.01 -29.58
C LYS A 1087 24.16 10.65 -28.94
N VAL A 1088 23.14 10.50 -29.78
CA VAL A 1088 21.77 10.12 -29.38
C VAL A 1088 21.49 8.74 -29.99
N PRO A 1089 21.24 7.68 -29.21
CA PRO A 1089 20.84 6.38 -29.75
C PRO A 1089 19.53 6.46 -30.54
N GLN A 1090 19.31 5.51 -31.45
CA GLN A 1090 18.03 5.28 -32.13
C GLN A 1090 17.43 6.48 -32.92
N ALA A 1091 18.17 7.56 -33.15
CA ALA A 1091 17.74 8.72 -33.93
C ALA A 1091 17.42 8.36 -35.42
N SER A 1092 16.17 8.55 -35.85
CA SER A 1092 15.65 8.21 -37.19
C SER A 1092 16.19 9.13 -38.30
N ASP A 1093 16.21 8.69 -39.57
CA ASP A 1093 16.80 9.45 -40.69
C ASP A 1093 16.22 10.87 -40.89
N ALA A 1094 14.96 11.06 -40.51
CA ALA A 1094 14.31 12.35 -40.40
C ALA A 1094 13.60 12.43 -39.04
N MET A 1095 13.88 13.50 -38.28
CA MET A 1095 13.32 13.72 -36.95
C MET A 1095 12.44 14.97 -36.93
N ASP A 1096 11.40 14.93 -36.12
CA ASP A 1096 10.61 16.11 -35.78
C ASP A 1096 11.48 17.11 -35.02
N ALA A 1097 11.38 18.40 -35.34
CA ALA A 1097 12.16 19.44 -34.69
C ALA A 1097 11.37 20.75 -34.52
N GLY A 1098 11.58 21.43 -33.40
CA GLY A 1098 10.74 22.56 -33.01
C GLY A 1098 11.25 23.42 -31.85
N LEU A 1099 10.44 24.42 -31.54
CA LEU A 1099 10.53 25.27 -30.35
C LEU A 1099 9.81 24.57 -29.19
N PHE A 1100 10.36 24.61 -27.97
CA PHE A 1100 9.69 24.04 -26.81
C PHE A 1100 9.89 24.84 -25.53
N MET A 1101 8.99 24.64 -24.55
CA MET A 1101 9.23 25.03 -23.16
C MET A 1101 8.65 24.03 -22.14
N THR A 1102 9.22 24.04 -20.93
CA THR A 1102 8.64 23.46 -19.72
C THR A 1102 8.93 24.35 -18.50
N ALA A 1103 7.98 24.42 -17.57
CA ALA A 1103 8.11 25.24 -16.37
C ALA A 1103 9.10 24.68 -15.32
N THR A 1104 9.38 23.37 -15.35
CA THR A 1104 10.22 22.62 -14.37
C THR A 1104 10.00 23.08 -12.92
N ASN A 1105 8.76 23.02 -12.47
CA ASN A 1105 8.29 23.67 -11.24
C ASN A 1105 7.97 22.69 -10.08
N GLY A 1106 8.25 21.38 -10.25
CA GLY A 1106 7.97 20.35 -9.25
C GLY A 1106 6.51 19.87 -9.16
N GLY A 1107 5.64 20.24 -10.11
CA GLY A 1107 4.24 19.83 -10.16
C GLY A 1107 3.28 20.86 -9.56
N SER A 1108 3.71 22.12 -9.50
CA SER A 1108 2.83 23.23 -9.14
C SER A 1108 1.94 23.63 -10.34
N ALA A 1109 0.77 24.21 -10.09
CA ALA A 1109 -0.08 24.76 -11.14
C ALA A 1109 0.46 26.07 -11.78
N ALA A 1110 1.66 26.54 -11.39
CA ALA A 1110 2.25 27.74 -11.96
C ALA A 1110 2.74 27.51 -13.40
N ARG A 1111 2.34 28.38 -14.32
CA ARG A 1111 2.71 28.33 -15.74
C ARG A 1111 3.81 29.35 -16.03
N GLY A 1112 4.59 29.11 -17.08
CA GLY A 1112 5.63 30.02 -17.55
C GLY A 1112 5.56 30.25 -19.05
N GLN A 1113 5.73 31.50 -19.49
CA GLN A 1113 5.84 31.88 -20.90
C GLN A 1113 7.30 31.93 -21.35
N ALA A 1114 7.56 31.40 -22.54
CA ALA A 1114 8.78 31.61 -23.31
C ALA A 1114 8.41 32.23 -24.67
N GLU A 1115 9.23 33.16 -25.15
CA GLU A 1115 9.05 33.81 -26.45
C GLU A 1115 10.28 33.64 -27.34
N PHE A 1116 10.04 33.39 -28.62
CA PHE A 1116 11.05 33.06 -29.62
C PHE A 1116 10.94 33.97 -30.84
N SER A 1117 12.03 34.14 -31.59
CA SER A 1117 12.06 34.81 -32.89
C SER A 1117 13.09 34.18 -33.80
N ALA A 1118 13.05 34.49 -35.12
CA ALA A 1118 14.03 34.00 -36.10
C ALA A 1118 14.22 32.47 -36.04
N TRP A 1119 13.10 31.74 -36.01
CA TRP A 1119 13.11 30.28 -36.13
C TRP A 1119 13.22 29.90 -37.61
N HIS A 1120 14.29 29.17 -37.93
CA HIS A 1120 14.60 28.64 -39.25
C HIS A 1120 14.73 27.12 -39.16
#